data_AF-A0A6A6NYH9-F1
#
_entry.id   AF-A0A6A6NYH9-F1
#
_cell.length_a   1.000
_cell.length_b   1.000
_cell.length_c   1.000
_cell.angle_alpha   90.00
_cell.angle_beta   90.00
_cell.angle_gamma   90.00
#
_symmetry.space_group_name_H-M   'P 1'
#
loop_
_entity.id
_entity.type
_entity.pdbx_description
1 polymer ?
#
loop_
_entity_poly.entity_id
_entity_poly.type
_entity_poly.pdbx_seq_one_letter_code
_entity_poly.pdbx_strand_id
1 'polypeptide(L)'
;MEARNRIFQALKPPCVALSAAAHREPANPAAILPPLAALHAALTQVGASPADRAVLTDSLASYAFFPLLPVLRQHARLPVRALELALQCLAVLLASAWRARIDPRQGFQLFLMLARWSEVEPAAARAGAPPRLTSEELQAAALTCLARLFRPLCATDEGRRSLTDAANVPALGHAVSVVLDALAASPARGVQRAALDALRAFVDAMAARRDVLASFFPGMVSGLTKVLAPSTKARRERGLVSGGVEVLARLLRVVVGDRYAAGLLQDGEVVEAEEKTTTTTKKKKKNGEAGAGKDMFSPAWLKATAGQVKVALANVAKLRQHERREVRQSLAALCFTVLEDCAKSLAEAQSMMVETLVVLAATGDDGLEDVEMRLRALLATRSDVRELLKNSLHNWVTSLPRIMQSSDDAAKARMIQNISVTFRLLTEEGIDLTVVNRSLAGNLRASVANIIHDGPKAGISYTDADIPDNQLMSLAHQQRSPSYQPVLAISQSQQSTLSQFDHLLDQLSSSDESLSITQQLLASLRHTRGDMQLSTFYLVLNLLRKSLARTSALDDLVDTGSPSAADHRTTLLEELYSTSLGILTDSTSALTPSASQPSPQLQALALEAVALQASHLGHDFRPDLIDALYPTVHLAGAPSAVLRRHALATLDALAAACDYAHAADLLTANADYLVNAVALKLNAFDLAPQAPAALALMVRLAGPRLLPHLEDVVESVFGALEAFHGYTGLVEGLFGALQAVVEVGAGVEGLVREEEEGEQGGEEREAVKDAAKRAGIEDVVAEAERARRRREELARAEEAADEEIGPFPREPWKSNLPHRAPDATQPASSDNQPDDDDNDDDQQTTSPPPKSHALLLAIATHTQHHLATSSPRLRLALLSLLHAALPPLAAHPRTFLPLVHALWPPLAARLSDPAPAPVAAALDALAALAAPAPAFAAARLAAVWPAVRAAHARWVAADAPRRAPPADPALAPAPYRPRPRRVVGAAVARFVARAVARAPVDDALFDDAVELFLGGEAEPGALAGGGEEWEGVRRALVGRNADAVWLAERRREARLGVVGPGGVGVGMSEEVRREWGFVDVVF
;
A
#
# COMPACT_ATOMS: atom_id res chain seq x y z
N MET A 1 -65.04 -31.16 -31.15
CA MET A 1 -66.14 -30.67 -32.02
C MET A 1 -66.70 -29.35 -31.54
N GLU A 2 -67.06 -29.21 -30.25
CA GLU A 2 -67.63 -27.98 -29.68
C GLU A 2 -66.71 -26.75 -29.80
N ALA A 3 -65.42 -26.89 -29.49
CA ALA A 3 -64.43 -25.81 -29.65
C ALA A 3 -64.31 -25.33 -31.12
N ARG A 4 -64.35 -26.26 -32.09
CA ARG A 4 -64.31 -25.93 -33.54
C ARG A 4 -65.53 -25.13 -33.97
N ASN A 5 -66.71 -25.49 -33.46
CA ASN A 5 -67.96 -24.79 -33.77
C ASN A 5 -67.99 -23.40 -33.13
N ARG A 6 -67.51 -23.26 -31.89
CA ARG A 6 -67.34 -21.97 -31.21
C ARG A 6 -66.40 -21.03 -31.97
N ILE A 7 -65.24 -21.53 -32.41
CA ILE A 7 -64.27 -20.75 -33.21
C ILE A 7 -64.86 -20.35 -34.56
N PHE A 8 -65.58 -21.25 -35.24
CA PHE A 8 -66.25 -20.94 -36.50
C PHE A 8 -67.35 -19.88 -36.33
N GLN A 9 -68.14 -19.96 -35.26
CA GLN A 9 -69.16 -18.95 -34.94
C GLN A 9 -68.54 -17.58 -34.63
N ALA A 10 -67.35 -17.53 -34.05
CA ALA A 10 -66.61 -16.29 -33.81
C ALA A 10 -66.02 -15.68 -35.09
N LEU A 11 -65.51 -16.51 -36.02
CA LEU A 11 -64.87 -16.05 -37.26
C LEU A 11 -65.86 -15.76 -38.40
N LYS A 12 -67.05 -16.37 -38.40
CA LYS A 12 -68.04 -16.22 -39.48
C LYS A 12 -68.53 -14.78 -39.67
N PRO A 13 -68.99 -14.03 -38.65
CA PRO A 13 -69.46 -12.66 -38.82
C PRO A 13 -68.43 -11.70 -39.46
N PRO A 14 -67.16 -11.63 -39.00
CA PRO A 14 -66.18 -10.74 -39.62
C PRO A 14 -65.75 -11.20 -41.02
N CYS A 15 -65.65 -12.51 -41.29
CA CYS A 15 -65.30 -13.01 -42.63
C CYS A 15 -66.38 -12.69 -43.68
N VAL A 16 -67.67 -12.84 -43.33
CA VAL A 16 -68.78 -12.52 -44.23
C VAL A 16 -68.83 -11.01 -44.50
N ALA A 17 -68.73 -10.19 -43.45
CA ALA A 17 -68.69 -8.73 -43.59
C ALA A 17 -67.52 -8.25 -44.46
N LEU A 18 -66.33 -8.85 -44.28
CA LEU A 18 -65.15 -8.54 -45.09
C LEU A 18 -65.31 -8.97 -46.54
N SER A 19 -65.85 -10.18 -46.79
CA SER A 19 -66.11 -10.66 -48.16
C SER A 19 -67.10 -9.75 -48.92
N ALA A 20 -68.15 -9.26 -48.25
CA ALA A 20 -69.14 -8.36 -48.83
C ALA A 20 -68.57 -6.97 -49.12
N ALA A 21 -67.61 -6.50 -48.32
CA ALA A 21 -66.92 -5.23 -48.53
C ALA A 21 -65.82 -5.32 -49.60
N ALA A 22 -65.09 -6.44 -49.70
CA ALA A 22 -63.95 -6.61 -50.60
C ALA A 22 -64.33 -6.89 -52.07
N HIS A 23 -65.53 -7.42 -52.34
CA HIS A 23 -66.03 -7.70 -53.69
C HIS A 23 -66.87 -6.56 -54.30
N ARG A 24 -67.16 -5.49 -53.55
CA ARG A 24 -67.85 -4.31 -54.07
C ARG A 24 -66.86 -3.43 -54.83
N GLU A 25 -67.10 -3.19 -56.11
CA GLU A 25 -66.33 -2.22 -56.91
C GLU A 25 -67.10 -0.89 -57.04
N PRO A 26 -66.49 0.27 -56.72
CA PRO A 26 -65.15 0.46 -56.15
C PRO A 26 -65.10 0.14 -54.65
N ALA A 27 -63.99 -0.47 -54.22
CA ALA A 27 -63.73 -0.81 -52.82
C ALA A 27 -63.67 0.46 -51.96
N ASN A 28 -64.65 0.66 -51.08
CA ASN A 28 -64.65 1.81 -50.18
C ASN A 28 -63.67 1.54 -49.01
N PRO A 29 -62.58 2.29 -48.88
CA PRO A 29 -61.56 2.06 -47.85
C PRO A 29 -62.12 2.18 -46.42
N ALA A 30 -63.14 3.02 -46.21
CA ALA A 30 -63.80 3.19 -44.91
C ALA A 30 -64.68 1.99 -44.53
N ALA A 31 -65.19 1.23 -45.50
CA ALA A 31 -66.06 0.07 -45.27
C ALA A 31 -65.28 -1.22 -44.99
N ILE A 32 -63.99 -1.28 -45.37
CA ILE A 32 -63.15 -2.48 -45.24
C ILE A 32 -62.41 -2.52 -43.90
N LEU A 33 -62.03 -1.37 -43.34
CA LEU A 33 -61.25 -1.29 -42.10
C LEU A 33 -61.97 -1.91 -40.88
N PRO A 34 -63.26 -1.65 -40.59
CA PRO A 34 -63.91 -2.20 -39.41
C PRO A 34 -64.08 -3.74 -39.44
N PRO A 35 -64.54 -4.36 -40.55
CA PRO A 35 -64.59 -5.83 -40.67
C PRO A 35 -63.21 -6.49 -40.54
N LEU A 36 -62.16 -5.85 -41.07
CA LEU A 36 -60.80 -6.36 -41.02
C LEU A 36 -60.21 -6.26 -39.60
N ALA A 37 -60.49 -5.18 -38.87
CA ALA A 37 -60.11 -5.05 -37.46
C ALA A 37 -60.86 -6.06 -36.57
N ALA A 38 -62.15 -6.29 -36.83
CA ALA A 38 -62.94 -7.31 -36.16
C ALA A 38 -62.42 -8.72 -36.45
N LEU A 39 -61.99 -8.99 -37.69
CA LEU A 39 -61.36 -10.26 -38.07
C LEU A 39 -60.02 -10.45 -37.34
N HIS A 40 -59.19 -9.43 -37.29
CA HIS A 40 -57.93 -9.46 -36.56
C HIS A 40 -58.13 -9.72 -35.06
N ALA A 41 -59.10 -9.04 -34.43
CA ALA A 41 -59.44 -9.25 -33.02
C ALA A 41 -59.95 -10.68 -32.75
N ALA A 42 -60.81 -11.21 -33.62
CA ALA A 42 -61.30 -12.59 -33.50
C ALA A 42 -60.16 -13.61 -33.69
N LEU A 43 -59.29 -13.41 -34.69
CA LEU A 43 -58.15 -14.29 -34.93
C LEU A 43 -57.11 -14.24 -33.80
N THR A 44 -56.84 -13.07 -33.22
CA THR A 44 -55.90 -12.93 -32.10
C THR A 44 -56.43 -13.54 -30.81
N GLN A 45 -57.73 -13.41 -30.52
CA GLN A 45 -58.37 -14.07 -29.37
C GLN A 45 -58.30 -15.60 -29.49
N VAL A 46 -58.66 -16.14 -30.66
CA VAL A 46 -58.55 -17.59 -30.93
C VAL A 46 -57.07 -18.03 -30.92
N GLY A 47 -56.18 -17.17 -31.40
CA GLY A 47 -54.74 -17.39 -31.40
C GLY A 47 -54.07 -17.19 -30.04
N ALA A 48 -54.73 -16.76 -28.98
CA ALA A 48 -54.10 -16.58 -27.66
C ALA A 48 -54.02 -17.87 -26.84
N SER A 49 -55.02 -18.75 -26.99
CA SER A 49 -55.14 -20.01 -26.24
C SER A 49 -54.41 -21.16 -26.97
N PRO A 50 -53.49 -21.90 -26.31
CA PRO A 50 -52.77 -23.01 -26.95
C PRO A 50 -53.71 -24.17 -27.34
N ALA A 51 -54.82 -24.36 -26.63
CA ALA A 51 -55.84 -25.36 -26.95
C ALA A 51 -56.63 -24.98 -28.22
N ASP A 52 -56.96 -23.69 -28.38
CA ASP A 52 -57.73 -23.21 -29.54
C ASP A 52 -56.86 -23.12 -30.81
N ARG A 53 -55.54 -22.89 -30.66
CA ARG A 53 -54.57 -22.99 -31.76
C ARG A 53 -54.52 -24.37 -32.42
N ALA A 54 -54.68 -25.43 -31.64
CA ALA A 54 -54.67 -26.81 -32.15
C ALA A 54 -55.97 -27.17 -32.90
N VAL A 55 -57.06 -26.44 -32.64
CA VAL A 55 -58.39 -26.69 -33.23
C VAL A 55 -58.58 -25.95 -34.56
N LEU A 56 -57.74 -24.95 -34.86
CA LEU A 56 -57.67 -24.24 -36.14
C LEU A 56 -57.14 -25.15 -37.28
N THR A 57 -58.04 -25.92 -37.88
CA THR A 57 -57.72 -26.77 -39.05
C THR A 57 -57.51 -25.94 -40.32
N ASP A 58 -56.81 -26.50 -41.31
CA ASP A 58 -56.59 -25.91 -42.64
C ASP A 58 -57.88 -25.43 -43.32
N SER A 59 -59.00 -26.14 -43.13
CA SER A 59 -60.31 -25.75 -43.66
C SER A 59 -60.83 -24.42 -43.09
N LEU A 60 -60.60 -24.15 -41.80
CA LEU A 60 -61.00 -22.90 -41.14
C LEU A 60 -60.05 -21.75 -41.51
N ALA A 61 -58.77 -22.05 -41.73
CA ALA A 61 -57.80 -21.07 -42.18
C ALA A 61 -58.06 -20.62 -43.61
N SER A 62 -58.37 -21.57 -44.51
CA SER A 62 -58.79 -21.29 -45.88
C SER A 62 -60.08 -20.47 -45.92
N TYR A 63 -61.03 -20.73 -45.01
CA TYR A 63 -62.25 -19.91 -44.85
C TYR A 63 -61.93 -18.47 -44.41
N ALA A 64 -61.03 -18.28 -43.45
CA ALA A 64 -60.63 -16.96 -42.98
C ALA A 64 -59.72 -16.21 -43.97
N PHE A 65 -58.96 -16.92 -44.80
CA PHE A 65 -58.09 -16.35 -45.82
C PHE A 65 -58.83 -15.95 -47.10
N PHE A 66 -59.90 -16.65 -47.47
CA PHE A 66 -60.71 -16.34 -48.64
C PHE A 66 -61.10 -14.85 -48.75
N PRO A 67 -61.63 -14.18 -47.70
CA PRO A 67 -61.95 -12.75 -47.76
C PRO A 67 -60.71 -11.84 -47.70
N LEU A 68 -59.54 -12.33 -47.28
CA LEU A 68 -58.28 -11.56 -47.23
C LEU A 68 -57.60 -11.50 -48.61
N LEU A 69 -57.75 -12.52 -49.45
CA LEU A 69 -57.07 -12.60 -50.75
C LEU A 69 -57.43 -11.45 -51.72
N PRO A 70 -58.71 -11.04 -51.89
CA PRO A 70 -59.06 -9.87 -52.69
C PRO A 70 -58.47 -8.56 -52.15
N VAL A 71 -58.43 -8.40 -50.81
CA VAL A 71 -57.84 -7.25 -50.13
C VAL A 71 -56.34 -7.15 -50.44
N LEU A 72 -55.63 -8.28 -50.38
CA LEU A 72 -54.21 -8.37 -50.72
C LEU A 72 -53.93 -8.15 -52.23
N ARG A 73 -54.84 -8.58 -53.12
CA ARG A 73 -54.72 -8.33 -54.56
C ARG A 73 -54.97 -6.87 -54.94
N GLN A 74 -55.90 -6.18 -54.26
CA GLN A 74 -56.24 -4.77 -54.49
C GLN A 74 -55.31 -3.77 -53.77
N HIS A 75 -54.11 -4.20 -53.37
CA HIS A 75 -53.12 -3.41 -52.61
C HIS A 75 -52.81 -2.01 -53.16
N ALA A 76 -52.96 -1.76 -54.46
CA ALA A 76 -52.72 -0.44 -55.04
C ALA A 76 -53.83 0.60 -54.73
N ARG A 77 -55.02 0.17 -54.29
CA ARG A 77 -56.21 1.02 -54.11
C ARG A 77 -56.64 1.22 -52.65
N LEU A 78 -56.01 0.50 -51.72
CA LEU A 78 -56.39 0.45 -50.31
C LEU A 78 -55.42 1.22 -49.41
N PRO A 79 -55.89 1.76 -48.26
CA PRO A 79 -55.03 2.43 -47.31
C PRO A 79 -54.05 1.45 -46.66
N VAL A 80 -52.88 1.94 -46.26
CA VAL A 80 -51.80 1.15 -45.62
C VAL A 80 -52.28 0.39 -44.41
N ARG A 81 -53.13 1.01 -43.59
CA ARG A 81 -53.69 0.39 -42.39
C ARG A 81 -54.53 -0.85 -42.71
N ALA A 82 -55.22 -0.88 -43.85
CA ALA A 82 -55.97 -2.06 -44.27
C ALA A 82 -55.02 -3.18 -44.73
N LEU A 83 -53.91 -2.84 -45.38
CA LEU A 83 -52.91 -3.85 -45.77
C LEU A 83 -52.15 -4.39 -44.56
N GLU A 84 -51.79 -3.52 -43.61
CA GLU A 84 -51.15 -3.89 -42.35
C GLU A 84 -52.01 -4.88 -41.54
N LEU A 85 -53.28 -4.56 -41.31
CA LEU A 85 -54.22 -5.44 -40.60
C LEU A 85 -54.48 -6.75 -41.36
N ALA A 86 -54.48 -6.72 -42.71
CA ALA A 86 -54.61 -7.93 -43.52
C ALA A 86 -53.38 -8.84 -43.37
N LEU A 87 -52.18 -8.27 -43.34
CA LEU A 87 -50.93 -8.99 -43.06
C LEU A 87 -50.87 -9.48 -41.61
N GLN A 88 -51.38 -8.73 -40.63
CA GLN A 88 -51.46 -9.19 -39.25
C GLN A 88 -52.43 -10.39 -39.12
N CYS A 89 -53.58 -10.36 -39.81
CA CYS A 89 -54.46 -11.52 -39.91
C CYS A 89 -53.75 -12.73 -40.53
N LEU A 90 -53.04 -12.51 -41.65
CA LEU A 90 -52.25 -13.55 -42.32
C LEU A 90 -51.14 -14.12 -41.41
N ALA A 91 -50.45 -13.27 -40.64
CA ALA A 91 -49.43 -13.69 -39.69
C ALA A 91 -50.01 -14.59 -38.61
N VAL A 92 -51.21 -14.31 -38.09
CA VAL A 92 -51.90 -15.17 -37.11
C VAL A 92 -52.27 -16.51 -37.74
N LEU A 93 -52.79 -16.53 -38.97
CA LEU A 93 -53.11 -17.76 -39.70
C LEU A 93 -51.85 -18.63 -39.95
N LEU A 94 -50.74 -18.01 -40.33
CA LEU A 94 -49.45 -18.69 -40.52
C LEU A 94 -48.85 -19.23 -39.22
N ALA A 95 -49.06 -18.55 -38.09
CA ALA A 95 -48.57 -19.01 -36.78
C ALA A 95 -49.41 -20.13 -36.14
N SER A 96 -50.69 -20.23 -36.52
CA SER A 96 -51.65 -21.16 -35.92
C SER A 96 -51.96 -22.33 -36.85
N ALA A 97 -52.82 -22.11 -37.84
CA ALA A 97 -53.38 -23.15 -38.69
C ALA A 97 -52.42 -23.68 -39.75
N TRP A 98 -51.67 -22.78 -40.39
CA TRP A 98 -50.69 -23.14 -41.43
C TRP A 98 -49.28 -23.35 -40.88
N ARG A 99 -49.14 -23.62 -39.58
CA ARG A 99 -47.83 -23.82 -38.94
C ARG A 99 -47.06 -25.02 -39.49
N ALA A 100 -47.78 -26.08 -39.89
CA ALA A 100 -47.19 -27.35 -40.29
C ALA A 100 -47.17 -27.58 -41.82
N ARG A 101 -48.20 -27.14 -42.54
CA ARG A 101 -48.32 -27.34 -43.98
C ARG A 101 -49.12 -26.21 -44.62
N ILE A 102 -48.67 -25.79 -45.78
CA ILE A 102 -49.39 -24.91 -46.71
C ILE A 102 -49.29 -25.52 -48.11
N ASP A 103 -50.26 -25.26 -48.98
CA ASP A 103 -50.15 -25.62 -50.39
C ASP A 103 -48.93 -24.93 -51.03
N PRO A 104 -48.02 -25.65 -51.71
CA PRO A 104 -46.79 -25.07 -52.26
C PRO A 104 -47.03 -23.93 -53.25
N ARG A 105 -48.09 -23.99 -54.07
CA ARG A 105 -48.38 -22.95 -55.07
C ARG A 105 -48.89 -21.68 -54.40
N GLN A 106 -49.81 -21.82 -53.45
CA GLN A 106 -50.31 -20.70 -52.66
C GLN A 106 -49.19 -20.07 -51.81
N GLY A 107 -48.35 -20.91 -51.19
CA GLY A 107 -47.21 -20.44 -50.39
C GLY A 107 -46.18 -19.68 -51.23
N PHE A 108 -45.85 -20.16 -52.43
CA PHE A 108 -44.92 -19.46 -53.33
C PHE A 108 -45.47 -18.11 -53.83
N GLN A 109 -46.76 -18.04 -54.17
CA GLN A 109 -47.40 -16.77 -54.53
C GLN A 109 -47.37 -15.76 -53.37
N LEU A 110 -47.66 -16.22 -52.14
CA LEU A 110 -47.56 -15.40 -50.94
C LEU A 110 -46.12 -14.93 -50.70
N PHE A 111 -45.13 -15.80 -50.89
CA PHE A 111 -43.72 -15.45 -50.79
C PHE A 111 -43.34 -14.29 -51.71
N LEU A 112 -43.68 -14.37 -53.01
CA LEU A 112 -43.39 -13.31 -53.98
C LEU A 112 -44.06 -11.97 -53.61
N MET A 113 -45.31 -12.02 -53.14
CA MET A 113 -46.03 -10.82 -52.71
C MET A 113 -45.41 -10.19 -51.48
N LEU A 114 -45.08 -10.99 -50.46
CA LEU A 114 -44.50 -10.51 -49.21
C LEU A 114 -43.08 -9.96 -49.39
N ALA A 115 -42.25 -10.63 -50.20
CA ALA A 115 -40.88 -10.17 -50.50
C ALA A 115 -40.88 -8.78 -51.16
N ARG A 116 -41.86 -8.52 -52.04
CA ARG A 116 -42.04 -7.22 -52.69
C ARG A 116 -42.58 -6.14 -51.73
N TRP A 117 -43.39 -6.50 -50.74
CA TRP A 117 -43.92 -5.55 -49.76
C TRP A 117 -42.96 -5.25 -48.60
N SER A 118 -41.94 -6.08 -48.40
CA SER A 118 -40.85 -5.80 -47.46
C SER A 118 -39.77 -4.84 -48.00
N GLU A 119 -39.76 -4.58 -49.31
CA GLU A 119 -38.76 -3.76 -49.99
C GLU A 119 -38.97 -2.26 -49.75
N VAL A 120 -37.90 -1.58 -49.31
CA VAL A 120 -37.85 -0.11 -49.18
C VAL A 120 -37.06 0.42 -50.37
N GLU A 121 -37.76 1.02 -51.33
CA GLU A 121 -37.12 1.58 -52.52
C GLU A 121 -36.36 2.88 -52.15
N PRO A 122 -35.07 3.02 -52.48
CA PRO A 122 -34.28 4.18 -52.09
C PRO A 122 -34.79 5.46 -52.77
N ALA A 123 -34.86 6.55 -52.00
CA ALA A 123 -35.40 7.85 -52.44
C ALA A 123 -34.76 8.40 -53.73
N ALA A 124 -33.53 8.01 -54.06
CA ALA A 124 -32.78 8.47 -55.23
C ALA A 124 -33.29 7.90 -56.58
N ALA A 125 -34.08 6.82 -56.58
CA ALA A 125 -34.56 6.19 -57.82
C ALA A 125 -35.84 6.84 -58.41
N ARG A 126 -36.39 7.89 -57.76
CA ARG A 126 -37.70 8.46 -58.11
C ARG A 126 -37.62 9.92 -58.58
N ALA A 127 -37.25 10.12 -59.84
CA ALA A 127 -37.72 11.29 -60.57
C ALA A 127 -39.07 10.96 -61.23
N GLY A 128 -40.19 11.30 -60.59
CA GLY A 128 -41.50 11.42 -61.28
C GLY A 128 -42.63 10.41 -61.00
N ALA A 129 -42.58 9.56 -59.97
CA ALA A 129 -43.70 8.66 -59.61
C ALA A 129 -44.22 8.92 -58.17
N PRO A 130 -45.53 8.76 -57.88
CA PRO A 130 -46.08 9.00 -56.55
C PRO A 130 -45.46 8.05 -55.50
N PRO A 131 -45.29 8.51 -54.25
CA PRO A 131 -44.65 7.73 -53.20
C PRO A 131 -45.43 6.43 -52.94
N ARG A 132 -44.81 5.26 -53.17
CA ARG A 132 -45.37 4.00 -52.67
C ARG A 132 -45.24 3.95 -51.16
N LEU A 133 -46.30 3.43 -50.55
CA LEU A 133 -46.54 3.35 -49.13
C LEU A 133 -45.74 2.21 -48.49
N THR A 134 -44.61 2.50 -47.87
CA THR A 134 -43.95 1.57 -46.95
C THR A 134 -43.91 2.23 -45.57
N SER A 135 -45.03 2.13 -44.85
CA SER A 135 -45.01 2.38 -43.40
C SER A 135 -44.14 1.31 -42.75
N GLU A 136 -43.37 1.69 -41.73
CA GLU A 136 -42.53 0.78 -40.95
C GLU A 136 -43.35 -0.40 -40.39
N GLU A 137 -44.62 -0.17 -40.03
CA GLU A 137 -45.55 -1.20 -39.55
C GLU A 137 -45.94 -2.21 -40.63
N LEU A 138 -46.16 -1.73 -41.86
CA LEU A 138 -46.45 -2.61 -43.01
C LEU A 138 -45.25 -3.49 -43.35
N GLN A 139 -44.05 -2.91 -43.32
CA GLN A 139 -42.80 -3.62 -43.56
C GLN A 139 -42.56 -4.68 -42.48
N ALA A 140 -42.74 -4.34 -41.19
CA ALA A 140 -42.62 -5.27 -40.07
C ALA A 140 -43.64 -6.42 -40.18
N ALA A 141 -44.90 -6.12 -40.55
CA ALA A 141 -45.93 -7.14 -40.76
C ALA A 141 -45.61 -8.08 -41.93
N ALA A 142 -45.09 -7.56 -43.04
CA ALA A 142 -44.65 -8.36 -44.19
C ALA A 142 -43.49 -9.30 -43.84
N LEU A 143 -42.47 -8.78 -43.15
CA LEU A 143 -41.32 -9.57 -42.68
C LEU A 143 -41.74 -10.64 -41.66
N THR A 144 -42.68 -10.31 -40.76
CA THR A 144 -43.25 -11.28 -39.81
C THR A 144 -44.00 -12.40 -40.53
N CYS A 145 -44.74 -12.08 -41.60
CA CYS A 145 -45.37 -13.09 -42.45
C CYS A 145 -44.34 -13.95 -43.17
N LEU A 146 -43.26 -13.37 -43.72
CA LEU A 146 -42.17 -14.12 -44.34
C LEU A 146 -41.54 -15.12 -43.35
N ALA A 147 -41.22 -14.66 -42.14
CA ALA A 147 -40.69 -15.52 -41.08
C ALA A 147 -41.58 -16.73 -40.79
N ARG A 148 -42.90 -16.50 -40.71
CA ARG A 148 -43.88 -17.56 -40.43
C ARG A 148 -44.20 -18.44 -41.63
N LEU A 149 -43.95 -17.96 -42.86
CA LEU A 149 -44.19 -18.69 -44.11
C LEU A 149 -43.07 -19.67 -44.46
N PHE A 150 -41.81 -19.33 -44.20
CA PHE A 150 -40.66 -20.18 -44.58
C PHE A 150 -40.75 -21.59 -43.98
N ARG A 151 -41.12 -21.71 -42.70
CA ARG A 151 -41.22 -23.01 -42.01
C ARG A 151 -42.24 -23.97 -42.66
N PRO A 152 -43.52 -23.61 -42.85
CA PRO A 152 -44.50 -24.50 -43.47
C PRO A 152 -44.30 -24.69 -44.97
N LEU A 153 -43.81 -23.67 -45.70
CA LEU A 153 -43.52 -23.80 -47.13
C LEU A 153 -42.38 -24.80 -47.37
N CYS A 154 -41.33 -24.74 -46.55
CA CYS A 154 -40.21 -25.66 -46.64
C CYS A 154 -40.41 -26.98 -45.87
N ALA A 155 -41.60 -27.25 -45.32
CA ALA A 155 -41.87 -28.53 -44.64
C ALA A 155 -41.95 -29.71 -45.63
N THR A 156 -42.42 -29.44 -46.85
CA THR A 156 -42.54 -30.44 -47.93
C THR A 156 -41.39 -30.31 -48.93
N ASP A 157 -40.98 -31.42 -49.56
CA ASP A 157 -39.95 -31.40 -50.61
C ASP A 157 -40.38 -30.59 -51.84
N GLU A 158 -41.66 -30.65 -52.21
CA GLU A 158 -42.23 -29.86 -53.31
C GLU A 158 -42.16 -28.35 -53.03
N GLY A 159 -42.51 -27.93 -51.82
CA GLY A 159 -42.39 -26.54 -51.41
C GLY A 159 -40.94 -26.05 -51.36
N ARG A 160 -40.00 -26.87 -50.86
CA ARG A 160 -38.56 -26.57 -50.94
C ARG A 160 -38.09 -26.41 -52.39
N ARG A 161 -38.45 -27.35 -53.28
CA ARG A 161 -38.11 -27.29 -54.71
C ARG A 161 -38.65 -26.02 -55.36
N SER A 162 -39.90 -25.64 -55.07
CA SER A 162 -40.51 -24.42 -55.61
C SER A 162 -39.72 -23.13 -55.32
N LEU A 163 -39.03 -23.05 -54.19
CA LEU A 163 -38.16 -21.91 -53.85
C LEU A 163 -36.74 -22.05 -54.42
N THR A 164 -36.25 -23.28 -54.56
CA THR A 164 -34.87 -23.58 -54.98
C THR A 164 -34.69 -23.86 -56.48
N ASP A 165 -35.79 -23.89 -57.24
CA ASP A 165 -35.75 -24.04 -58.70
C ASP A 165 -34.98 -22.86 -59.32
N ALA A 166 -34.15 -23.13 -60.33
CA ALA A 166 -33.22 -22.14 -60.91
C ALA A 166 -33.90 -20.84 -61.36
N ALA A 167 -35.16 -20.91 -61.80
CA ALA A 167 -35.96 -19.74 -62.18
C ALA A 167 -36.34 -18.83 -60.99
N ASN A 168 -36.45 -19.40 -59.78
CA ASN A 168 -36.96 -18.73 -58.59
C ASN A 168 -35.83 -18.32 -57.61
N VAL A 169 -34.62 -18.84 -57.78
CA VAL A 169 -33.41 -18.46 -57.01
C VAL A 169 -33.16 -16.93 -57.04
N PRO A 170 -33.31 -16.19 -58.16
CA PRO A 170 -33.15 -14.74 -58.15
C PRO A 170 -34.16 -14.01 -57.25
N ALA A 171 -35.43 -14.46 -57.24
CA ALA A 171 -36.46 -13.89 -56.37
C ALA A 171 -36.18 -14.19 -54.89
N LEU A 172 -35.64 -15.37 -54.60
CA LEU A 172 -35.16 -15.74 -53.28
C LEU A 172 -33.97 -14.89 -52.84
N GLY A 173 -32.99 -14.68 -53.71
CA GLY A 173 -31.84 -13.82 -53.46
C GLY A 173 -32.25 -12.36 -53.21
N HIS A 174 -33.21 -11.84 -53.97
CA HIS A 174 -33.78 -10.51 -53.72
C HIS A 174 -34.43 -10.43 -52.34
N ALA A 175 -35.27 -11.42 -51.98
CA ALA A 175 -35.92 -11.44 -50.68
C ALA A 175 -34.90 -11.48 -49.51
N VAL A 176 -33.83 -12.27 -49.63
CA VAL A 176 -32.76 -12.33 -48.61
C VAL A 176 -32.03 -10.98 -48.52
N SER A 177 -31.70 -10.35 -49.65
CA SER A 177 -31.08 -9.01 -49.65
C SER A 177 -31.97 -7.96 -49.00
N VAL A 178 -33.28 -7.94 -49.30
CA VAL A 178 -34.25 -7.03 -48.68
C VAL A 178 -34.34 -7.24 -47.16
N VAL A 179 -34.31 -8.49 -46.70
CA VAL A 179 -34.29 -8.80 -45.27
C VAL A 179 -32.99 -8.29 -44.62
N LEU A 180 -31.84 -8.46 -45.26
CA LEU A 180 -30.54 -7.98 -44.75
C LEU A 180 -30.46 -6.45 -44.73
N ASP A 181 -31.00 -5.77 -45.75
CA ASP A 181 -31.06 -4.31 -45.81
C ASP A 181 -32.01 -3.75 -44.74
N ALA A 182 -33.17 -4.38 -44.53
CA ALA A 182 -34.09 -4.04 -43.45
C ALA A 182 -33.45 -4.22 -42.06
N LEU A 183 -32.60 -5.25 -41.90
CA LEU A 183 -31.85 -5.49 -40.67
C LEU A 183 -30.72 -4.47 -40.44
N ALA A 184 -30.03 -4.06 -41.51
CA ALA A 184 -28.87 -3.18 -41.43
C ALA A 184 -29.22 -1.68 -41.37
N ALA A 185 -30.19 -1.24 -42.17
CA ALA A 185 -30.45 0.17 -42.48
C ALA A 185 -31.75 0.73 -41.89
N SER A 186 -32.69 -0.10 -41.41
CA SER A 186 -33.96 0.41 -40.85
C SER A 186 -33.75 1.10 -39.49
N PRO A 187 -34.36 2.28 -39.24
CA PRO A 187 -34.35 2.93 -37.93
C PRO A 187 -35.32 2.28 -36.92
N ALA A 188 -36.34 1.56 -37.40
CA ALA A 188 -37.40 1.01 -36.57
C ALA A 188 -37.01 -0.34 -35.95
N ARG A 189 -37.08 -0.43 -34.62
CA ARG A 189 -36.76 -1.67 -33.87
C ARG A 189 -37.66 -2.84 -34.26
N GLY A 190 -38.95 -2.57 -34.51
CA GLY A 190 -39.92 -3.59 -34.92
C GLY A 190 -39.57 -4.24 -36.27
N VAL A 191 -39.14 -3.44 -37.23
CA VAL A 191 -38.69 -3.91 -38.56
C VAL A 191 -37.40 -4.73 -38.42
N GLN A 192 -36.42 -4.25 -37.67
CA GLN A 192 -35.16 -4.97 -37.43
C GLN A 192 -35.39 -6.34 -36.79
N ARG A 193 -36.30 -6.42 -35.80
CA ARG A 193 -36.64 -7.69 -35.14
C ARG A 193 -37.35 -8.65 -36.11
N ALA A 194 -38.35 -8.15 -36.84
CA ALA A 194 -39.08 -8.97 -37.82
C ALA A 194 -38.16 -9.47 -38.95
N ALA A 195 -37.20 -8.64 -39.41
CA ALA A 195 -36.17 -9.02 -40.37
C ALA A 195 -35.26 -10.12 -39.83
N LEU A 196 -34.81 -9.99 -38.57
CA LEU A 196 -33.98 -11.02 -37.93
C LEU A 196 -34.73 -12.35 -37.80
N ASP A 197 -35.98 -12.32 -37.36
CA ASP A 197 -36.81 -13.53 -37.24
C ASP A 197 -37.07 -14.16 -38.62
N ALA A 198 -37.24 -13.35 -39.68
CA ALA A 198 -37.36 -13.82 -41.06
C ALA A 198 -36.08 -14.49 -41.55
N LEU A 199 -34.92 -13.89 -41.30
CA LEU A 199 -33.62 -14.47 -41.65
C LEU A 199 -33.37 -15.78 -40.91
N ARG A 200 -33.67 -15.83 -39.60
CA ARG A 200 -33.57 -17.05 -38.79
C ARG A 200 -34.45 -18.16 -39.37
N ALA A 201 -35.71 -17.85 -39.67
CA ALA A 201 -36.64 -18.80 -40.24
C ALA A 201 -36.20 -19.30 -41.62
N PHE A 202 -35.62 -18.43 -42.46
CA PHE A 202 -35.04 -18.81 -43.74
C PHE A 202 -33.87 -19.80 -43.58
N VAL A 203 -32.91 -19.51 -42.69
CA VAL A 203 -31.76 -20.38 -42.41
C VAL A 203 -32.22 -21.74 -41.88
N ASP A 204 -33.14 -21.77 -40.90
CA ASP A 204 -33.67 -23.02 -40.34
C ASP A 204 -34.46 -23.82 -41.39
N ALA A 205 -35.25 -23.16 -42.24
CA ALA A 205 -36.08 -23.80 -43.27
C ALA A 205 -35.25 -24.40 -44.43
N MET A 206 -34.13 -23.78 -44.76
CA MET A 206 -33.24 -24.20 -45.85
C MET A 206 -32.06 -25.07 -45.39
N ALA A 207 -32.01 -25.47 -44.12
CA ALA A 207 -30.90 -26.26 -43.56
C ALA A 207 -30.63 -27.57 -44.31
N ALA A 208 -31.64 -28.17 -44.95
CA ALA A 208 -31.51 -29.38 -45.77
C ALA A 208 -30.94 -29.15 -47.19
N ARG A 209 -30.94 -27.90 -47.70
CA ARG A 209 -30.46 -27.52 -49.04
C ARG A 209 -29.26 -26.58 -48.93
N ARG A 210 -28.12 -27.17 -48.57
CA ARG A 210 -26.84 -26.47 -48.34
C ARG A 210 -26.36 -25.72 -49.58
N ASP A 211 -26.59 -26.27 -50.76
CA ASP A 211 -26.25 -25.67 -52.07
C ASP A 211 -26.80 -24.26 -52.21
N VAL A 212 -28.06 -24.05 -51.81
CA VAL A 212 -28.71 -22.73 -51.90
C VAL A 212 -28.27 -21.80 -50.78
N LEU A 213 -28.05 -22.31 -49.57
CA LEU A 213 -27.51 -21.48 -48.48
C LEU A 213 -26.09 -21.00 -48.78
N ALA A 214 -25.25 -21.85 -49.39
CA ALA A 214 -23.89 -21.52 -49.75
C ALA A 214 -23.79 -20.44 -50.84
N SER A 215 -24.74 -20.37 -51.79
CA SER A 215 -24.74 -19.30 -52.81
C SER A 215 -25.04 -17.91 -52.24
N PHE A 216 -25.79 -17.83 -51.13
CA PHE A 216 -26.11 -16.56 -50.45
C PHE A 216 -25.23 -16.29 -49.21
N PHE A 217 -24.37 -17.24 -48.84
CA PHE A 217 -23.62 -17.22 -47.60
C PHE A 217 -22.72 -15.97 -47.42
N PRO A 218 -21.89 -15.56 -48.40
CA PRO A 218 -21.05 -14.36 -48.25
C PRO A 218 -21.87 -13.08 -48.00
N GLY A 219 -23.02 -12.96 -48.66
CA GLY A 219 -23.95 -11.83 -48.50
C GLY A 219 -24.58 -11.81 -47.10
N MET A 220 -25.05 -12.96 -46.60
CA MET A 220 -25.61 -13.09 -45.27
C MET A 220 -24.58 -12.83 -44.16
N VAL A 221 -23.35 -13.37 -44.29
CA VAL A 221 -22.28 -13.14 -43.32
C VAL A 221 -21.87 -11.66 -43.31
N SER A 222 -21.71 -11.03 -44.47
CA SER A 222 -21.37 -9.60 -44.56
C SER A 222 -22.49 -8.71 -43.97
N GLY A 223 -23.76 -8.99 -44.31
CA GLY A 223 -24.92 -8.28 -43.78
C GLY A 223 -25.05 -8.39 -42.25
N LEU A 224 -24.92 -9.61 -41.71
CA LEU A 224 -24.90 -9.84 -40.26
C LEU A 224 -23.70 -9.16 -39.59
N THR A 225 -22.51 -9.20 -40.20
CA THR A 225 -21.32 -8.54 -39.65
C THR A 225 -21.49 -7.03 -39.58
N LYS A 226 -22.12 -6.39 -40.57
CA LYS A 226 -22.45 -4.95 -40.52
C LYS A 226 -23.39 -4.59 -39.37
N VAL A 227 -24.29 -5.50 -39.01
CA VAL A 227 -25.24 -5.34 -37.91
C VAL A 227 -24.56 -5.56 -36.55
N LEU A 228 -23.64 -6.52 -36.47
CA LEU A 228 -22.96 -6.93 -35.25
C LEU A 228 -21.70 -6.11 -34.92
N ALA A 229 -21.11 -5.43 -35.91
CA ALA A 229 -19.93 -4.61 -35.69
C ALA A 229 -20.25 -3.43 -34.73
N PRO A 230 -19.42 -3.21 -33.68
CA PRO A 230 -19.66 -2.13 -32.74
C PRO A 230 -19.60 -0.76 -33.46
N SER A 231 -20.67 0.03 -33.33
CA SER A 231 -20.80 1.34 -33.95
C SER A 231 -21.32 2.37 -32.96
N THR A 232 -20.61 3.50 -32.87
CA THR A 232 -21.00 4.64 -32.01
C THR A 232 -22.19 5.43 -32.55
N LYS A 233 -22.56 5.24 -33.83
CA LYS A 233 -23.61 6.01 -34.52
C LYS A 233 -25.02 5.45 -34.33
N ALA A 234 -25.17 4.19 -33.93
CA ALA A 234 -26.48 3.56 -33.76
C ALA A 234 -26.46 2.57 -32.58
N ARG A 235 -27.05 2.96 -31.44
CA ARG A 235 -27.19 2.08 -30.27
C ARG A 235 -28.28 1.04 -30.56
N ARG A 236 -27.86 -0.15 -30.99
CA ARG A 236 -28.75 -1.27 -31.34
C ARG A 236 -29.30 -1.96 -30.09
N GLU A 237 -30.47 -2.57 -30.22
CA GLU A 237 -31.11 -3.30 -29.13
C GLU A 237 -30.38 -4.62 -28.82
N ARG A 238 -30.25 -4.97 -27.53
CA ARG A 238 -29.56 -6.19 -27.07
C ARG A 238 -30.08 -7.47 -27.73
N GLY A 239 -31.41 -7.59 -27.88
CA GLY A 239 -32.06 -8.76 -28.46
C GLY A 239 -31.83 -8.92 -29.96
N LEU A 240 -31.48 -7.84 -30.65
CA LEU A 240 -31.08 -7.85 -32.05
C LEU A 240 -29.65 -8.37 -32.21
N VAL A 241 -28.75 -7.90 -31.35
CA VAL A 241 -27.34 -8.31 -31.38
C VAL A 241 -27.22 -9.78 -30.98
N SER A 242 -27.84 -10.20 -29.86
CA SER A 242 -27.79 -11.61 -29.43
C SER A 242 -28.40 -12.55 -30.46
N GLY A 243 -29.58 -12.21 -30.98
CA GLY A 243 -30.22 -13.03 -32.02
C GLY A 243 -29.47 -13.00 -33.35
N GLY A 244 -28.79 -11.90 -33.70
CA GLY A 244 -27.91 -11.83 -34.87
C GLY A 244 -26.70 -12.77 -34.74
N VAL A 245 -26.09 -12.83 -33.56
CA VAL A 245 -25.01 -13.78 -33.25
C VAL A 245 -25.51 -15.23 -33.31
N GLU A 246 -26.71 -15.53 -32.78
CA GLU A 246 -27.32 -16.85 -32.89
C GLU A 246 -27.57 -17.29 -34.33
N VAL A 247 -28.06 -16.37 -35.19
CA VAL A 247 -28.28 -16.65 -36.61
C VAL A 247 -26.96 -16.89 -37.33
N LEU A 248 -25.92 -16.09 -37.03
CA LEU A 248 -24.59 -16.30 -37.57
C LEU A 248 -24.03 -17.68 -37.15
N ALA A 249 -24.14 -18.06 -35.87
CA ALA A 249 -23.69 -19.37 -35.38
C ALA A 249 -24.40 -20.52 -36.09
N ARG A 250 -25.72 -20.43 -36.27
CA ARG A 250 -26.50 -21.43 -37.02
C ARG A 250 -26.06 -21.51 -38.49
N LEU A 251 -25.88 -20.36 -39.13
CA LEU A 251 -25.46 -20.29 -40.53
C LEU A 251 -24.08 -20.95 -40.74
N LEU A 252 -23.11 -20.65 -39.86
CA LEU A 252 -21.78 -21.28 -39.90
C LEU A 252 -21.88 -22.79 -39.71
N ARG A 253 -22.63 -23.25 -38.69
CA ARG A 253 -22.81 -24.68 -38.38
C ARG A 253 -23.43 -25.49 -39.53
N VAL A 254 -24.34 -24.89 -40.28
CA VAL A 254 -25.08 -25.54 -41.38
C VAL A 254 -24.27 -25.54 -42.68
N VAL A 255 -23.61 -24.42 -43.02
CA VAL A 255 -22.93 -24.26 -44.32
C VAL A 255 -21.48 -24.74 -44.27
N VAL A 256 -20.76 -24.41 -43.19
CA VAL A 256 -19.31 -24.63 -43.05
C VAL A 256 -19.01 -25.58 -41.87
N GLY A 257 -19.97 -26.42 -41.48
CA GLY A 257 -19.77 -27.43 -40.44
C GLY A 257 -18.88 -28.58 -40.90
N ASP A 258 -18.00 -29.06 -40.03
CA ASP A 258 -16.99 -30.08 -40.33
C ASP A 258 -17.60 -31.41 -40.80
N ARG A 259 -18.78 -31.77 -40.28
CA ARG A 259 -19.54 -32.95 -40.74
C ARG A 259 -19.81 -32.96 -42.25
N TYR A 260 -19.81 -31.78 -42.86
CA TYR A 260 -20.09 -31.57 -44.27
C TYR A 260 -18.83 -31.26 -45.09
N ALA A 261 -17.80 -30.73 -44.43
CA ALA A 261 -16.48 -30.49 -45.02
C ALA A 261 -15.57 -31.74 -45.00
N ALA A 262 -15.93 -32.78 -44.24
CA ALA A 262 -15.18 -34.04 -44.15
C ALA A 262 -14.95 -34.75 -45.51
N GLY A 263 -15.78 -34.49 -46.52
CA GLY A 263 -15.58 -35.00 -47.89
C GLY A 263 -14.60 -34.19 -48.75
N LEU A 264 -14.13 -33.03 -48.27
CA LEU A 264 -13.28 -32.06 -48.97
C LEU A 264 -11.93 -31.81 -48.27
N LEU A 265 -11.75 -32.39 -47.08
CA LEU A 265 -10.60 -32.19 -46.21
C LEU A 265 -9.96 -33.55 -45.89
N GLN A 266 -8.68 -33.73 -46.21
CA GLN A 266 -7.83 -34.78 -45.60
C GLN A 266 -6.79 -34.07 -44.71
N ASP A 267 -6.61 -34.56 -43.49
CA ASP A 267 -5.63 -34.07 -42.50
C ASP A 267 -5.57 -32.55 -42.28
N GLY A 268 -6.72 -31.86 -42.32
CA GLY A 268 -6.81 -30.44 -41.99
C GLY A 268 -6.29 -29.49 -43.08
N GLU A 269 -5.78 -30.02 -44.19
CA GLU A 269 -5.41 -29.26 -45.37
C GLU A 269 -6.45 -29.41 -46.48
N VAL A 270 -6.68 -28.29 -47.17
CA VAL A 270 -7.51 -28.22 -48.36
C VAL A 270 -6.71 -28.88 -49.48
N VAL A 271 -7.15 -30.05 -49.97
CA VAL A 271 -6.45 -30.76 -51.06
C VAL A 271 -6.40 -29.84 -52.29
N GLU A 272 -5.21 -29.31 -52.58
CA GLU A 272 -4.91 -28.79 -53.91
C GLU A 272 -4.84 -30.01 -54.83
N ALA A 273 -5.87 -30.21 -55.63
CA ALA A 273 -5.77 -31.15 -56.74
C ALA A 273 -4.63 -30.66 -57.63
N GLU A 274 -3.51 -31.39 -57.64
CA GLU A 274 -2.41 -31.15 -58.56
C GLU A 274 -2.96 -31.04 -59.99
N GLU A 275 -2.98 -29.82 -60.55
CA GLU A 275 -3.05 -29.62 -61.98
C GLU A 275 -1.75 -30.13 -62.61
N LYS A 276 -1.68 -31.45 -62.84
CA LYS A 276 -0.71 -32.00 -63.79
C LYS A 276 -1.23 -31.76 -65.20
N THR A 277 -0.66 -30.71 -65.79
CA THR A 277 -0.46 -30.49 -67.22
C THR A 277 -0.30 -31.81 -68.00
N THR A 278 -1.13 -32.01 -69.02
CA THR A 278 -0.70 -32.52 -70.33
C THR A 278 -1.74 -32.24 -71.41
N THR A 279 -1.23 -31.77 -72.53
CA THR A 279 -1.88 -31.45 -73.79
C THR A 279 -2.53 -32.69 -74.43
N THR A 280 -3.76 -32.54 -74.96
CA THR A 280 -4.18 -32.81 -76.35
C THR A 280 -5.65 -33.25 -76.49
N THR A 281 -6.25 -32.75 -77.57
CA THR A 281 -7.45 -33.22 -78.29
C THR A 281 -8.85 -32.98 -77.73
N LYS A 282 -9.55 -32.05 -78.42
CA LYS A 282 -11.01 -31.99 -78.57
C LYS A 282 -11.62 -33.38 -78.77
N LYS A 283 -12.58 -33.76 -77.92
CA LYS A 283 -13.73 -34.56 -78.35
C LYS A 283 -14.98 -34.24 -77.54
N LYS A 284 -15.91 -33.60 -78.25
CA LYS A 284 -17.31 -33.40 -77.90
C LYS A 284 -17.99 -34.75 -77.68
N LYS A 285 -18.60 -34.98 -76.52
CA LYS A 285 -19.76 -35.88 -76.41
C LYS A 285 -20.80 -35.31 -75.45
N LYS A 286 -21.95 -35.04 -76.05
CA LYS A 286 -23.22 -34.64 -75.45
C LYS A 286 -23.84 -35.77 -74.63
N ASN A 287 -24.69 -35.33 -73.71
CA ASN A 287 -25.88 -35.98 -73.10
C ASN A 287 -25.71 -36.62 -71.71
N GLY A 288 -26.61 -36.18 -70.81
CA GLY A 288 -27.00 -36.90 -69.61
C GLY A 288 -26.90 -36.05 -68.35
N GLU A 289 -28.00 -35.37 -68.04
CA GLU A 289 -28.50 -34.92 -66.73
C GLU A 289 -27.69 -35.23 -65.44
N ALA A 290 -27.75 -34.27 -64.52
CA ALA A 290 -27.27 -34.25 -63.12
C ALA A 290 -25.81 -33.81 -62.88
N GLY A 291 -25.63 -32.59 -62.34
CA GLY A 291 -24.31 -32.17 -61.86
C GLY A 291 -24.09 -30.72 -61.42
N ALA A 292 -25.07 -29.81 -61.44
CA ALA A 292 -24.82 -28.38 -61.12
C ALA A 292 -24.46 -28.08 -59.64
N GLY A 293 -24.59 -29.05 -58.72
CA GLY A 293 -24.29 -28.86 -57.29
C GLY A 293 -22.91 -29.33 -56.83
N LYS A 294 -22.13 -30.00 -57.70
CA LYS A 294 -20.85 -30.64 -57.30
C LYS A 294 -19.64 -29.72 -57.43
N ASP A 295 -19.70 -28.71 -58.30
CA ASP A 295 -18.57 -27.81 -58.57
C ASP A 295 -18.46 -26.61 -57.60
N MET A 296 -19.54 -26.26 -56.87
CA MET A 296 -19.53 -25.09 -55.98
C MET A 296 -18.82 -25.34 -54.64
N PHE A 297 -18.86 -26.58 -54.15
CA PHE A 297 -18.18 -26.97 -52.91
C PHE A 297 -16.77 -27.47 -53.21
N SER A 298 -15.97 -26.64 -53.88
CA SER A 298 -14.57 -26.94 -54.14
C SER A 298 -13.71 -26.64 -52.90
N PRO A 299 -12.56 -27.32 -52.75
CA PRO A 299 -11.54 -26.97 -51.77
C PRO A 299 -11.17 -25.47 -51.81
N ALA A 300 -11.03 -24.91 -53.02
CA ALA A 300 -10.74 -23.49 -53.23
C ALA A 300 -11.86 -22.55 -52.72
N TRP A 301 -13.13 -22.92 -52.91
CA TRP A 301 -14.27 -22.16 -52.38
C TRP A 301 -14.26 -22.14 -50.85
N LEU A 302 -13.97 -23.27 -50.20
CA LEU A 302 -13.91 -23.37 -48.74
C LEU A 302 -12.79 -22.50 -48.18
N LYS A 303 -11.59 -22.52 -48.77
CA LYS A 303 -10.45 -21.68 -48.36
C LYS A 303 -10.75 -20.19 -48.48
N ALA A 304 -11.30 -19.74 -49.61
CA ALA A 304 -11.68 -18.34 -49.82
C ALA A 304 -12.78 -17.88 -48.85
N THR A 305 -13.78 -18.74 -48.63
CA THR A 305 -14.91 -18.47 -47.72
C THR A 305 -14.45 -18.43 -46.27
N ALA A 306 -13.58 -19.34 -45.85
CA ALA A 306 -13.00 -19.35 -44.51
C ALA A 306 -12.21 -18.06 -44.21
N GLY A 307 -11.42 -17.57 -45.18
CA GLY A 307 -10.72 -16.29 -45.06
C GLY A 307 -11.66 -15.09 -44.86
N GLN A 308 -12.77 -15.03 -45.63
CA GLN A 308 -13.78 -13.99 -45.46
C GLN A 308 -14.52 -14.08 -44.11
N VAL A 309 -14.85 -15.31 -43.68
CA VAL A 309 -15.48 -15.56 -42.37
C VAL A 309 -14.55 -15.17 -41.23
N LYS A 310 -13.25 -15.43 -41.33
CA LYS A 310 -12.26 -15.00 -40.34
C LYS A 310 -12.27 -13.48 -40.15
N VAL A 311 -12.29 -12.71 -41.24
CA VAL A 311 -12.38 -11.23 -41.18
C VAL A 311 -13.73 -10.78 -40.56
N ALA A 312 -14.82 -11.45 -40.89
CA ALA A 312 -16.13 -11.20 -40.30
C ALA A 312 -16.13 -11.46 -38.78
N LEU A 313 -15.64 -12.63 -38.36
CA LEU A 313 -15.51 -13.02 -36.96
C LEU A 313 -14.59 -12.07 -36.19
N ALA A 314 -13.53 -11.53 -36.80
CA ALA A 314 -12.67 -10.52 -36.18
C ALA A 314 -13.44 -9.25 -35.77
N ASN A 315 -14.43 -8.83 -36.57
CA ASN A 315 -15.27 -7.69 -36.23
C ASN A 315 -16.31 -8.03 -35.17
N VAL A 316 -16.86 -9.25 -35.21
CA VAL A 316 -17.84 -9.74 -34.22
C VAL A 316 -17.17 -9.99 -32.86
N ALA A 317 -15.92 -10.46 -32.83
CA ALA A 317 -15.16 -10.73 -31.60
C ALA A 317 -14.95 -9.47 -30.74
N LYS A 318 -15.03 -8.26 -31.32
CA LYS A 318 -15.00 -6.99 -30.58
C LYS A 318 -16.17 -6.86 -29.58
N LEU A 319 -17.26 -7.61 -29.77
CA LEU A 319 -18.38 -7.69 -28.82
C LEU A 319 -17.99 -8.31 -27.47
N ARG A 320 -16.79 -8.89 -27.33
CA ARG A 320 -16.27 -9.40 -26.05
C ARG A 320 -16.18 -8.35 -24.95
N GLN A 321 -16.13 -7.05 -25.32
CA GLN A 321 -16.11 -5.91 -24.40
C GLN A 321 -17.49 -5.29 -24.16
N HIS A 322 -18.57 -5.93 -24.64
CA HIS A 322 -19.91 -5.37 -24.53
C HIS A 322 -20.43 -5.44 -23.08
N GLU A 323 -20.96 -4.33 -22.56
CA GLU A 323 -21.44 -4.20 -21.17
C GLU A 323 -22.45 -5.30 -20.79
N ARG A 324 -23.35 -5.65 -21.72
CA ARG A 324 -24.45 -6.59 -21.46
C ARG A 324 -24.03 -8.05 -21.54
N ARG A 325 -24.35 -8.80 -20.48
CA ARG A 325 -24.12 -10.25 -20.33
C ARG A 325 -24.78 -11.11 -21.41
N GLU A 326 -26.03 -10.85 -21.80
CA GLU A 326 -26.75 -11.64 -22.83
C GLU A 326 -25.99 -11.69 -24.17
N VAL A 327 -25.37 -10.58 -24.56
CA VAL A 327 -24.57 -10.48 -25.79
C VAL A 327 -23.27 -11.28 -25.65
N ARG A 328 -22.59 -11.16 -24.50
CA ARG A 328 -21.38 -11.96 -24.19
C ARG A 328 -21.66 -13.47 -24.18
N GLN A 329 -22.79 -13.90 -23.63
CA GLN A 329 -23.21 -15.32 -23.66
C GLN A 329 -23.50 -15.80 -25.08
N SER A 330 -24.19 -14.99 -25.91
CA SER A 330 -24.43 -15.35 -27.31
C SER A 330 -23.12 -15.45 -28.11
N LEU A 331 -22.15 -14.57 -27.83
CA LEU A 331 -20.81 -14.61 -28.43
C LEU A 331 -20.05 -15.87 -27.99
N ALA A 332 -20.11 -16.24 -26.71
CA ALA A 332 -19.51 -17.49 -26.23
C ALA A 332 -20.11 -18.71 -26.95
N ALA A 333 -21.43 -18.77 -27.12
CA ALA A 333 -22.10 -19.84 -27.86
C ALA A 333 -21.66 -19.91 -29.34
N LEU A 334 -21.43 -18.77 -29.99
CA LEU A 334 -20.85 -18.71 -31.33
C LEU A 334 -19.41 -19.26 -31.33
N CYS A 335 -18.56 -18.84 -30.39
CA CYS A 335 -17.18 -19.34 -30.28
C CYS A 335 -17.17 -20.87 -30.07
N PHE A 336 -18.02 -21.41 -29.18
CA PHE A 336 -18.15 -22.86 -28.99
C PHE A 336 -18.66 -23.57 -30.25
N THR A 337 -19.60 -22.97 -31.00
CA THR A 337 -20.04 -23.53 -32.28
C THR A 337 -18.89 -23.61 -33.30
N VAL A 338 -18.06 -22.56 -33.38
CA VAL A 338 -16.90 -22.55 -34.28
C VAL A 338 -15.87 -23.58 -33.85
N LEU A 339 -15.59 -23.70 -32.55
CA LEU A 339 -14.64 -24.68 -32.03
C LEU A 339 -15.17 -26.10 -32.18
N GLU A 340 -16.39 -26.43 -31.76
CA GLU A 340 -16.94 -27.79 -31.73
C GLU A 340 -17.40 -28.29 -33.12
N ASP A 341 -18.14 -27.47 -33.88
CA ASP A 341 -18.78 -27.90 -35.13
C ASP A 341 -18.01 -27.49 -36.40
N CYS A 342 -17.08 -26.53 -36.32
CA CYS A 342 -16.37 -25.96 -37.49
C CYS A 342 -14.84 -25.92 -37.30
N ALA A 343 -14.26 -26.78 -36.45
CA ALA A 343 -12.84 -26.81 -36.16
C ALA A 343 -11.98 -26.87 -37.43
N LYS A 344 -12.17 -27.90 -38.26
CA LYS A 344 -11.35 -28.16 -39.44
C LYS A 344 -11.62 -27.12 -40.53
N SER A 345 -12.88 -26.76 -40.71
CA SER A 345 -13.29 -25.85 -41.79
C SER A 345 -12.90 -24.39 -41.54
N LEU A 346 -12.82 -23.97 -40.27
CA LEU A 346 -12.43 -22.62 -39.85
C LEU A 346 -11.16 -22.66 -38.97
N ALA A 347 -10.18 -23.47 -39.34
CA ALA A 347 -8.93 -23.64 -38.59
C ALA A 347 -8.24 -22.31 -38.27
N GLU A 348 -8.18 -21.38 -39.24
CA GLU A 348 -7.54 -20.07 -39.06
C GLU A 348 -8.23 -19.12 -38.07
N ALA A 349 -9.52 -19.37 -37.76
CA ALA A 349 -10.28 -18.53 -36.83
C ALA A 349 -10.25 -19.09 -35.40
N GLN A 350 -9.81 -20.34 -35.19
CA GLN A 350 -9.87 -21.00 -33.89
C GLN A 350 -9.10 -20.25 -32.80
N SER A 351 -7.86 -19.81 -33.09
CA SER A 351 -7.02 -19.06 -32.14
C SER A 351 -7.76 -17.83 -31.59
N MET A 352 -8.35 -17.02 -32.47
CA MET A 352 -9.14 -15.85 -32.06
C MET A 352 -10.37 -16.20 -31.22
N MET A 353 -11.03 -17.33 -31.51
CA MET A 353 -12.20 -17.76 -30.75
C MET A 353 -11.82 -18.24 -29.35
N VAL A 354 -10.71 -18.98 -29.23
CA VAL A 354 -10.16 -19.40 -27.92
C VAL A 354 -9.79 -18.17 -27.08
N GLU A 355 -9.06 -17.21 -27.67
CA GLU A 355 -8.73 -15.95 -26.97
C GLU A 355 -9.98 -15.17 -26.54
N THR A 356 -11.02 -15.17 -27.37
CA THR A 356 -12.28 -14.51 -27.05
C THR A 356 -12.99 -15.19 -25.88
N LEU A 357 -13.01 -16.53 -25.83
CA LEU A 357 -13.59 -17.28 -24.72
C LEU A 357 -12.86 -17.05 -23.40
N VAL A 358 -11.52 -17.00 -23.41
CA VAL A 358 -10.72 -16.66 -22.23
C VAL A 358 -11.09 -15.27 -21.70
N VAL A 359 -11.17 -14.28 -22.58
CA VAL A 359 -11.56 -12.90 -22.19
C VAL A 359 -12.96 -12.88 -21.58
N LEU A 360 -13.89 -13.67 -22.10
CA LEU A 360 -15.25 -13.77 -21.57
C LEU A 360 -15.27 -14.46 -20.19
N ALA A 361 -14.52 -15.55 -20.01
CA ALA A 361 -14.36 -16.22 -18.73
C ALA A 361 -13.72 -15.30 -17.67
N ALA A 362 -12.75 -14.48 -18.09
CA ALA A 362 -12.04 -13.53 -17.23
C ALA A 362 -12.91 -12.39 -16.66
N THR A 363 -14.08 -12.10 -17.25
CA THR A 363 -14.91 -10.96 -16.80
C THR A 363 -15.67 -11.19 -15.49
N GLY A 364 -15.65 -12.39 -14.91
CA GLY A 364 -16.06 -12.62 -13.51
C GLY A 364 -17.53 -12.33 -13.16
N ASP A 365 -18.45 -12.26 -14.13
CA ASP A 365 -19.88 -12.15 -13.83
C ASP A 365 -20.46 -13.51 -13.42
N ASP A 366 -21.29 -13.54 -12.35
CA ASP A 366 -21.98 -14.67 -11.67
C ASP A 366 -22.84 -15.61 -12.56
N GLY A 367 -22.70 -15.60 -13.87
CA GLY A 367 -23.05 -16.78 -14.66
C GLY A 367 -22.51 -16.75 -16.07
N LEU A 368 -21.23 -16.39 -16.16
CA LEU A 368 -20.29 -16.86 -17.17
C LEU A 368 -19.43 -18.03 -16.65
N GLU A 369 -19.66 -18.52 -15.42
CA GLU A 369 -19.07 -19.77 -14.91
C GLU A 369 -19.33 -20.95 -15.85
N ASP A 370 -20.51 -21.00 -16.48
CA ASP A 370 -20.86 -21.97 -17.52
C ASP A 370 -19.88 -21.95 -18.71
N VAL A 371 -19.30 -20.80 -19.04
CA VAL A 371 -18.33 -20.65 -20.14
C VAL A 371 -16.99 -21.23 -19.72
N GLU A 372 -16.53 -20.94 -18.50
CA GLU A 372 -15.28 -21.49 -17.98
C GLU A 372 -15.37 -23.02 -17.84
N MET A 373 -16.47 -23.54 -17.28
CA MET A 373 -16.72 -24.98 -17.15
C MET A 373 -16.77 -25.69 -18.50
N ARG A 374 -17.45 -25.11 -19.50
CA ARG A 374 -17.50 -25.69 -20.84
C ARG A 374 -16.16 -25.59 -21.57
N LEU A 375 -15.38 -24.53 -21.34
CA LEU A 375 -14.02 -24.42 -21.86
C LEU A 375 -13.10 -25.49 -21.25
N ARG A 376 -13.19 -25.75 -19.93
CA ARG A 376 -12.49 -26.87 -19.28
C ARG A 376 -12.82 -28.21 -19.92
N ALA A 377 -14.11 -28.50 -20.10
CA ALA A 377 -14.56 -29.73 -20.77
C ALA A 377 -14.00 -29.88 -22.20
N LEU A 378 -13.83 -28.78 -22.93
CA LEU A 378 -13.17 -28.79 -24.24
C LEU A 378 -11.66 -29.00 -24.15
N LEU A 379 -10.98 -28.41 -23.17
CA LEU A 379 -9.53 -28.62 -22.97
C LEU A 379 -9.22 -30.08 -22.61
N ALA A 380 -10.06 -30.70 -21.75
CA ALA A 380 -9.93 -32.10 -21.39
C ALA A 380 -10.06 -33.04 -22.60
N THR A 381 -10.96 -32.72 -23.54
CA THR A 381 -11.28 -33.59 -24.69
C THR A 381 -10.39 -33.35 -25.91
N ARG A 382 -9.82 -32.15 -26.09
CA ARG A 382 -9.15 -31.75 -27.34
C ARG A 382 -7.75 -31.18 -27.13
N SER A 383 -6.75 -31.84 -27.72
CA SER A 383 -5.34 -31.42 -27.64
C SER A 383 -5.01 -30.20 -28.52
N ASP A 384 -5.71 -30.02 -29.64
CA ASP A 384 -5.49 -28.87 -30.53
C ASP A 384 -5.90 -27.55 -29.88
N VAL A 385 -7.01 -27.53 -29.14
CA VAL A 385 -7.43 -26.36 -28.35
C VAL A 385 -6.44 -26.08 -27.21
N ARG A 386 -5.86 -27.12 -26.58
CA ARG A 386 -4.81 -26.99 -25.57
C ARG A 386 -3.56 -26.31 -26.13
N GLU A 387 -3.09 -26.75 -27.31
CA GLU A 387 -1.93 -26.13 -27.97
C GLU A 387 -2.20 -24.69 -28.42
N LEU A 388 -3.40 -24.40 -28.94
CA LEU A 388 -3.79 -23.02 -29.26
C LEU A 388 -3.80 -22.13 -28.02
N LEU A 389 -4.33 -22.61 -26.90
CA LEU A 389 -4.36 -21.87 -25.65
C LEU A 389 -2.95 -21.65 -25.07
N LYS A 390 -2.07 -22.66 -25.15
CA LYS A 390 -0.66 -22.57 -24.77
C LYS A 390 0.08 -21.51 -25.60
N ASN A 391 -0.16 -21.48 -26.91
CA ASN A 391 0.41 -20.47 -27.80
C ASN A 391 -0.12 -19.06 -27.50
N SER A 392 -1.42 -18.91 -27.25
CA SER A 392 -2.00 -17.62 -26.84
C SER A 392 -1.43 -17.15 -25.50
N LEU A 393 -1.27 -18.05 -24.51
CA LEU A 393 -0.62 -17.73 -23.24
C LEU A 393 0.83 -17.26 -23.46
N HIS A 394 1.60 -17.97 -24.27
CA HIS A 394 2.97 -17.55 -24.60
C HIS A 394 3.01 -16.16 -25.25
N ASN A 395 2.11 -15.86 -26.18
CA ASN A 395 2.00 -14.55 -26.83
C ASN A 395 1.61 -13.43 -25.84
N TRP A 396 0.70 -13.71 -24.90
CA TRP A 396 0.35 -12.76 -23.85
C TRP A 396 1.49 -12.51 -22.88
N VAL A 397 2.18 -13.57 -22.44
CA VAL A 397 3.34 -13.48 -21.54
C VAL A 397 4.48 -12.69 -22.18
N THR A 398 4.79 -12.95 -23.45
CA THR A 398 5.87 -12.25 -24.17
C THR A 398 5.53 -10.78 -24.49
N SER A 399 4.24 -10.45 -24.65
CA SER A 399 3.80 -9.07 -24.86
C SER A 399 3.54 -8.28 -23.57
N LEU A 400 3.49 -8.95 -22.42
CA LEU A 400 3.22 -8.33 -21.12
C LEU A 400 4.14 -7.15 -20.77
N PRO A 401 5.48 -7.24 -20.91
CA PRO A 401 6.37 -6.13 -20.55
C PRO A 401 6.11 -4.88 -21.37
N ARG A 402 5.79 -5.05 -22.66
CA ARG A 402 5.48 -3.95 -23.59
C ARG A 402 4.16 -3.27 -23.24
N ILE A 403 3.16 -4.02 -22.79
CA ILE A 403 1.86 -3.45 -22.39
C ILE A 403 1.98 -2.71 -21.06
N MET A 404 2.85 -3.16 -20.15
CA MET A 404 3.08 -2.46 -18.88
C MET A 404 3.67 -1.06 -19.05
N GLN A 405 4.43 -0.82 -20.12
CA GLN A 405 4.92 0.52 -20.50
C GLN A 405 3.84 1.42 -21.13
N SER A 406 2.66 0.88 -21.45
CA SER A 406 1.57 1.67 -22.04
C SER A 406 0.81 2.46 -20.98
N SER A 407 0.12 3.54 -21.38
CA SER A 407 -0.69 4.35 -20.46
C SER A 407 -2.11 3.79 -20.20
N ASP A 408 -2.51 2.71 -20.88
CA ASP A 408 -3.86 2.13 -20.74
C ASP A 408 -3.90 1.12 -19.59
N ASP A 409 -4.26 1.59 -18.39
CA ASP A 409 -4.39 0.76 -17.19
C ASP A 409 -5.46 -0.33 -17.33
N ALA A 410 -6.51 -0.09 -18.12
CA ALA A 410 -7.52 -1.11 -18.38
C ALA A 410 -6.97 -2.23 -19.29
N ALA A 411 -6.06 -1.91 -20.22
CA ALA A 411 -5.37 -2.91 -21.03
C ALA A 411 -4.40 -3.75 -20.19
N LYS A 412 -3.67 -3.12 -19.26
CA LYS A 412 -2.81 -3.83 -18.29
C LYS A 412 -3.62 -4.83 -17.48
N ALA A 413 -4.71 -4.38 -16.87
CA ALA A 413 -5.59 -5.21 -16.05
C ALA A 413 -6.14 -6.42 -16.81
N ARG A 414 -6.65 -6.19 -18.02
CA ARG A 414 -7.18 -7.27 -18.88
C ARG A 414 -6.09 -8.28 -19.24
N MET A 415 -4.88 -7.83 -19.56
CA MET A 415 -3.80 -8.75 -19.92
C MET A 415 -3.39 -9.63 -18.74
N ILE A 416 -3.22 -9.04 -17.55
CA ILE A 416 -2.91 -9.77 -16.32
C ILE A 416 -4.00 -10.80 -16.02
N GLN A 417 -5.28 -10.40 -16.12
CA GLN A 417 -6.41 -11.30 -15.90
C GLN A 417 -6.46 -12.45 -16.91
N ASN A 418 -6.23 -12.17 -18.19
CA ASN A 418 -6.21 -13.22 -19.23
C ASN A 418 -5.11 -14.25 -18.98
N ILE A 419 -3.91 -13.80 -18.59
CA ILE A 419 -2.78 -14.67 -18.23
C ILE A 419 -3.15 -15.51 -17.01
N SER A 420 -3.70 -14.88 -15.96
CA SER A 420 -4.09 -15.56 -14.72
C SER A 420 -5.14 -16.65 -14.95
N VAL A 421 -6.23 -16.34 -15.66
CA VAL A 421 -7.29 -17.30 -15.97
C VAL A 421 -6.79 -18.44 -16.85
N THR A 422 -5.97 -18.13 -17.86
CA THR A 422 -5.43 -19.14 -18.77
C THR A 422 -4.45 -20.06 -18.07
N PHE A 423 -3.57 -19.52 -17.24
CA PHE A 423 -2.63 -20.30 -16.45
C PHE A 423 -3.37 -21.27 -15.52
N ARG A 424 -4.39 -20.79 -14.79
CA ARG A 424 -5.25 -21.62 -13.94
C ARG A 424 -5.92 -22.76 -14.73
N LEU A 425 -6.53 -22.45 -15.87
CA LEU A 425 -7.18 -23.46 -16.71
C LEU A 425 -6.22 -24.52 -17.25
N LEU A 426 -4.98 -24.16 -17.55
CA LEU A 426 -3.98 -25.11 -18.08
C LEU A 426 -3.34 -25.95 -16.96
N THR A 427 -3.15 -25.38 -15.77
CA THR A 427 -2.57 -26.08 -14.61
C THR A 427 -3.55 -27.06 -13.97
N GLU A 428 -4.83 -26.70 -13.83
CA GLU A 428 -5.88 -27.60 -13.33
C GLU A 428 -6.03 -28.85 -14.22
N GLU A 429 -5.81 -28.73 -15.52
CA GLU A 429 -5.86 -29.84 -16.49
C GLU A 429 -4.53 -30.63 -16.59
N GLY A 430 -3.51 -30.29 -15.78
CA GLY A 430 -2.24 -30.99 -15.70
C GLY A 430 -1.37 -30.89 -16.96
N ILE A 431 -1.46 -29.78 -17.71
CA ILE A 431 -0.72 -29.58 -18.96
C ILE A 431 0.70 -29.08 -18.66
N ASP A 432 1.70 -29.69 -19.29
CA ASP A 432 3.10 -29.25 -19.15
C ASP A 432 3.33 -27.83 -19.73
N LEU A 433 3.58 -26.89 -18.83
CA LEU A 433 3.88 -25.49 -19.09
C LEU A 433 5.37 -25.14 -18.96
N THR A 434 6.30 -26.08 -18.84
CA THR A 434 7.75 -25.84 -18.62
C THR A 434 8.35 -24.75 -19.50
N VAL A 435 8.08 -24.77 -20.81
CA VAL A 435 8.57 -23.75 -21.77
C VAL A 435 7.94 -22.37 -21.50
N VAL A 436 6.64 -22.36 -21.19
CA VAL A 436 5.91 -21.13 -20.86
C VAL A 436 6.38 -20.56 -19.53
N ASN A 437 6.65 -21.40 -18.52
CA ASN A 437 7.14 -21.02 -17.20
C ASN A 437 8.49 -20.29 -17.30
N ARG A 438 9.39 -20.75 -18.18
CA ARG A 438 10.66 -20.06 -18.44
C ARG A 438 10.46 -18.67 -19.04
N SER A 439 9.53 -18.55 -19.98
CA SER A 439 9.15 -17.25 -20.54
C SER A 439 8.46 -16.36 -19.50
N LEU A 440 7.63 -16.95 -18.63
CA LEU A 440 6.85 -16.28 -17.62
C LEU A 440 7.76 -15.64 -16.57
N ALA A 441 8.74 -16.36 -16.03
CA ALA A 441 9.72 -15.81 -15.08
C ALA A 441 10.41 -14.55 -15.62
N GLY A 442 10.98 -14.63 -16.83
CA GLY A 442 11.69 -13.52 -17.45
C GLY A 442 10.80 -12.31 -17.77
N ASN A 443 9.59 -12.56 -18.30
CA ASN A 443 8.66 -11.49 -18.68
C ASN A 443 7.93 -10.88 -17.48
N LEU A 444 7.60 -11.65 -16.43
CA LEU A 444 7.07 -11.10 -15.17
C LEU A 444 8.08 -10.16 -14.53
N ARG A 445 9.35 -10.58 -14.44
CA ARG A 445 10.45 -9.74 -13.95
C ARG A 445 10.54 -8.44 -14.75
N ALA A 446 10.61 -8.53 -16.07
CA ALA A 446 10.69 -7.34 -16.94
C ALA A 446 9.46 -6.43 -16.79
N SER A 447 8.27 -7.00 -16.60
CA SER A 447 7.02 -6.25 -16.41
C SER A 447 7.00 -5.47 -15.11
N VAL A 448 7.43 -6.09 -14.00
CA VAL A 448 7.55 -5.42 -12.70
C VAL A 448 8.68 -4.38 -12.74
N ALA A 449 9.82 -4.68 -13.37
CA ALA A 449 10.90 -3.72 -13.58
C ALA A 449 10.43 -2.46 -14.35
N ASN A 450 9.60 -2.62 -15.38
CA ASN A 450 9.02 -1.50 -16.11
C ASN A 450 8.09 -0.63 -15.23
N ILE A 451 7.28 -1.25 -14.36
CA ILE A 451 6.42 -0.52 -13.42
C ILE A 451 7.25 0.32 -12.45
N ILE A 452 8.37 -0.22 -11.97
CA ILE A 452 9.30 0.47 -11.06
C ILE A 452 10.03 1.61 -11.79
N HIS A 453 10.54 1.34 -12.99
CA HIS A 453 11.29 2.32 -13.77
C HIS A 453 10.42 3.52 -14.20
N ASP A 454 9.16 3.30 -14.57
CA ASP A 454 8.21 4.35 -14.96
C ASP A 454 7.67 5.16 -13.77
N GLY A 455 7.99 4.76 -12.53
CA GLY A 455 7.76 5.61 -11.37
C GLY A 455 8.52 6.92 -11.49
N PRO A 456 8.02 8.05 -10.97
CA PRO A 456 8.84 9.23 -10.85
C PRO A 456 10.10 8.79 -10.10
N LYS A 457 11.27 8.95 -10.72
CA LYS A 457 12.58 8.80 -10.07
C LYS A 457 12.63 9.87 -9.00
N ALA A 458 12.01 9.56 -7.89
CA ALA A 458 11.85 10.50 -6.84
C ALA A 458 13.26 10.66 -6.27
N GLY A 459 13.84 11.84 -6.52
CA GLY A 459 14.19 12.65 -5.37
C GLY A 459 12.94 12.68 -4.51
N ILE A 460 12.79 11.66 -3.66
CA ILE A 460 11.70 11.56 -2.73
C ILE A 460 11.98 12.76 -1.85
N SER A 461 11.16 13.80 -2.00
CA SER A 461 10.89 14.71 -0.90
C SER A 461 10.20 13.84 0.15
N TYR A 462 11.00 13.00 0.80
CA TYR A 462 10.77 12.66 2.17
C TYR A 462 10.86 14.03 2.79
N THR A 463 9.74 14.56 3.24
CA THR A 463 9.83 15.52 4.33
C THR A 463 10.71 14.81 5.35
N ASP A 464 11.96 15.25 5.50
CA ASP A 464 12.77 15.18 6.71
C ASP A 464 12.02 15.90 7.85
N ALA A 465 10.74 15.56 8.03
CA ALA A 465 10.07 15.75 9.27
C ALA A 465 10.69 14.67 10.13
N ASP A 466 11.74 15.05 10.85
CA ASP A 466 12.22 14.38 12.04
C ASP A 466 11.00 13.92 12.82
N ILE A 467 10.57 12.67 12.63
CA ILE A 467 9.58 12.05 13.50
C ILE A 467 10.30 12.01 14.84
N PRO A 468 9.83 12.74 15.87
CA PRO A 468 10.51 12.76 17.15
C PRO A 468 10.63 11.32 17.64
N ASP A 469 11.81 10.93 18.14
CA ASP A 469 12.11 9.56 18.57
C ASP A 469 11.05 8.96 19.51
N ASN A 470 10.34 9.81 20.26
CA ASN A 470 9.25 9.44 21.16
C ASN A 470 8.01 8.86 20.43
N GLN A 471 7.71 9.30 19.20
CA GLN A 471 6.61 8.71 18.40
C GLN A 471 7.02 7.36 17.79
N LEU A 472 8.32 7.15 17.53
CA LEU A 472 8.88 5.87 17.08
C LEU A 472 8.75 4.79 18.17
N MET A 473 8.99 5.13 19.45
CA MET A 473 8.78 4.17 20.55
C MET A 473 7.31 3.81 20.76
N SER A 474 6.39 4.77 20.59
CA SER A 474 4.95 4.51 20.63
C SER A 474 4.51 3.57 19.50
N LEU A 475 5.14 3.64 18.33
CA LEU A 475 4.82 2.77 17.20
C LEU A 475 5.36 1.35 17.41
N ALA A 476 6.58 1.19 17.93
CA ALA A 476 7.17 -0.11 18.26
C ALA A 476 6.35 -0.86 19.33
N HIS A 477 5.82 -0.16 20.33
CA HIS A 477 5.02 -0.80 21.39
C HIS A 477 3.56 -1.10 20.99
N GLN A 478 3.04 -0.48 19.92
CA GLN A 478 1.63 -0.62 19.50
C GLN A 478 1.40 -1.59 18.34
N GLN A 479 2.42 -1.92 17.53
CA GLN A 479 2.24 -2.81 16.38
C GLN A 479 2.42 -4.29 16.76
N ARG A 480 1.34 -4.94 17.21
CA ARG A 480 1.32 -6.41 17.41
C ARG A 480 1.27 -7.23 16.11
N SER A 481 1.20 -6.57 14.95
CA SER A 481 1.12 -7.24 13.64
C SER A 481 2.20 -6.65 12.73
N PRO A 482 3.13 -7.47 12.19
CA PRO A 482 4.22 -7.00 11.33
C PRO A 482 3.66 -6.63 9.95
N SER A 483 3.01 -5.46 9.86
CA SER A 483 2.51 -4.93 8.60
C SER A 483 3.59 -4.09 7.95
N TYR A 484 4.29 -4.67 6.98
CA TYR A 484 5.23 -3.95 6.12
C TYR A 484 4.47 -2.96 5.21
N GLN A 485 5.07 -1.79 4.96
CA GLN A 485 4.55 -0.85 3.98
C GLN A 485 5.03 -1.25 2.57
N PRO A 486 4.22 -1.04 1.52
CA PRO A 486 4.59 -1.44 0.18
C PRO A 486 5.77 -0.60 -0.34
N VAL A 487 6.95 -1.24 -0.45
CA VAL A 487 8.24 -0.63 -0.82
C VAL A 487 8.26 -0.08 -2.27
N LEU A 488 7.41 -0.63 -3.15
CA LEU A 488 7.40 -0.36 -4.59
C LEU A 488 6.32 0.64 -5.05
N ALA A 489 5.44 1.06 -4.15
CA ALA A 489 4.22 1.78 -4.51
C ALA A 489 4.39 3.30 -4.47
N ILE A 490 4.60 3.93 -5.63
CA ILE A 490 4.85 5.37 -5.77
C ILE A 490 3.60 6.15 -6.25
N SER A 491 2.64 5.48 -6.93
CA SER A 491 1.40 6.06 -7.48
C SER A 491 0.17 5.16 -7.28
N GLN A 492 -1.04 5.74 -7.19
CA GLN A 492 -2.32 5.03 -7.06
C GLN A 492 -2.60 4.08 -8.25
N SER A 493 -2.22 4.45 -9.48
CA SER A 493 -2.37 3.57 -10.67
C SER A 493 -1.41 2.38 -10.65
N GLN A 494 -0.18 2.60 -10.14
CA GLN A 494 0.82 1.55 -9.95
C GLN A 494 0.40 0.58 -8.84
N GLN A 495 -0.19 1.09 -7.75
CA GLN A 495 -0.76 0.25 -6.69
C GLN A 495 -1.88 -0.65 -7.23
N SER A 496 -2.78 -0.12 -8.06
CA SER A 496 -3.82 -0.93 -8.70
C SER A 496 -3.21 -2.02 -9.59
N THR A 497 -2.17 -1.71 -10.36
CA THR A 497 -1.51 -2.69 -11.24
C THR A 497 -0.77 -3.75 -10.41
N LEU A 498 -0.04 -3.34 -9.36
CA LEU A 498 0.65 -4.26 -8.45
C LEU A 498 -0.33 -5.15 -7.69
N SER A 499 -1.52 -4.67 -7.30
CA SER A 499 -2.56 -5.51 -6.69
C SER A 499 -3.09 -6.59 -7.65
N GLN A 500 -3.17 -6.28 -8.94
CA GLN A 500 -3.55 -7.27 -9.96
C GLN A 500 -2.42 -8.29 -10.19
N PHE A 501 -1.17 -7.86 -10.15
CA PHE A 501 -0.02 -8.78 -10.11
C PHE A 501 -0.07 -9.66 -8.86
N ASP A 502 -0.42 -9.11 -7.71
CA ASP A 502 -0.51 -9.86 -6.46
C ASP A 502 -1.57 -10.97 -6.55
N HIS A 503 -2.72 -10.70 -7.16
CA HIS A 503 -3.71 -11.72 -7.51
C HIS A 503 -3.18 -12.76 -8.51
N LEU A 504 -2.41 -12.35 -9.51
CA LEU A 504 -1.76 -13.30 -10.42
C LEU A 504 -0.77 -14.20 -9.66
N LEU A 505 0.04 -13.65 -8.74
CA LEU A 505 0.96 -14.42 -7.90
C LEU A 505 0.22 -15.38 -6.96
N ASP A 506 -0.95 -14.99 -6.43
CA ASP A 506 -1.83 -15.91 -5.70
C ASP A 506 -2.24 -17.08 -6.57
N GLN A 507 -2.67 -16.84 -7.81
CA GLN A 507 -3.08 -17.92 -8.71
C GLN A 507 -1.87 -18.80 -9.08
N LEU A 508 -0.70 -18.21 -9.38
CA LEU A 508 0.52 -18.96 -9.66
C LEU A 508 0.93 -19.85 -8.48
N SER A 509 0.92 -19.34 -7.25
CA SER A 509 1.33 -20.09 -6.06
C SER A 509 0.45 -21.30 -5.73
N SER A 510 -0.69 -21.49 -6.42
CA SER A 510 -1.53 -22.70 -6.27
C SER A 510 -0.95 -23.91 -6.98
N SER A 511 -0.07 -23.67 -7.96
CA SER A 511 0.43 -24.71 -8.85
C SER A 511 1.85 -25.10 -8.46
N ASP A 512 2.18 -26.38 -8.60
CA ASP A 512 3.51 -26.91 -8.30
C ASP A 512 4.59 -26.32 -9.22
N GLU A 513 4.19 -25.85 -10.41
CA GLU A 513 5.05 -25.14 -11.36
C GLU A 513 5.57 -23.80 -10.82
N SER A 514 4.93 -23.22 -9.79
CA SER A 514 5.40 -21.99 -9.14
C SER A 514 6.77 -22.13 -8.51
N LEU A 515 7.14 -23.32 -8.03
CA LEU A 515 8.46 -23.57 -7.45
C LEU A 515 9.55 -23.55 -8.53
N SER A 516 9.26 -24.11 -9.72
CA SER A 516 10.18 -24.03 -10.87
C SER A 516 10.36 -22.59 -11.36
N ILE A 517 9.29 -21.79 -11.38
CA ILE A 517 9.37 -20.35 -11.70
C ILE A 517 10.23 -19.62 -10.65
N THR A 518 10.00 -19.92 -9.37
CA THR A 518 10.72 -19.31 -8.24
C THR A 518 12.22 -19.66 -8.29
N GLN A 519 12.57 -20.92 -8.52
CA GLN A 519 13.95 -21.38 -8.68
C GLN A 519 14.67 -20.64 -9.82
N GLN A 520 14.00 -20.45 -10.96
CA GLN A 520 14.58 -19.72 -12.09
C GLN A 520 14.77 -18.23 -11.80
N LEU A 521 13.81 -17.60 -11.12
CA LEU A 521 13.93 -16.21 -10.68
C LEU A 521 15.08 -16.06 -9.67
N LEU A 522 15.18 -16.96 -8.70
CA LEU A 522 16.23 -16.96 -7.67
C LEU A 522 17.63 -17.17 -8.27
N ALA A 523 17.78 -18.13 -9.21
CA ALA A 523 19.03 -18.30 -9.96
C ALA A 523 19.43 -17.04 -10.74
N SER A 524 18.44 -16.28 -11.24
CA SER A 524 18.70 -15.02 -11.96
C SER A 524 19.09 -13.86 -11.04
N LEU A 525 18.72 -13.89 -9.75
CA LEU A 525 18.93 -12.82 -8.78
C LEU A 525 20.42 -12.47 -8.63
N ARG A 526 21.29 -13.48 -8.66
CA ARG A 526 22.77 -13.32 -8.56
C ARG A 526 23.39 -12.56 -9.73
N HIS A 527 22.72 -12.53 -10.88
CA HIS A 527 23.24 -11.94 -12.12
C HIS A 527 22.59 -10.59 -12.48
N THR A 528 21.43 -10.29 -11.91
CA THR A 528 20.72 -9.03 -12.14
C THR A 528 21.21 -7.89 -11.24
N ARG A 529 21.15 -6.65 -11.75
CA ARG A 529 21.46 -5.43 -10.97
C ARG A 529 20.38 -4.36 -11.18
N GLY A 530 20.23 -3.44 -10.23
CA GLY A 530 19.29 -2.32 -10.29
C GLY A 530 17.81 -2.76 -10.21
N ASP A 531 16.93 -2.10 -10.96
CA ASP A 531 15.48 -2.34 -10.93
C ASP A 531 15.10 -3.79 -11.30
N MET A 532 15.91 -4.45 -12.14
CA MET A 532 15.76 -5.87 -12.46
C MET A 532 16.06 -6.78 -11.27
N GLN A 533 17.02 -6.42 -10.42
CA GLN A 533 17.34 -7.19 -9.21
C GLN A 533 16.21 -7.04 -8.17
N LEU A 534 15.76 -5.80 -7.97
CA LEU A 534 14.68 -5.49 -7.04
C LEU A 534 13.35 -6.14 -7.45
N SER A 535 13.00 -6.12 -8.75
CA SER A 535 11.80 -6.79 -9.26
C SER A 535 11.87 -8.32 -9.12
N THR A 536 13.03 -8.91 -9.39
CA THR A 536 13.27 -10.35 -9.17
C THR A 536 13.07 -10.71 -7.70
N PHE A 537 13.70 -9.95 -6.81
CA PHE A 537 13.62 -10.18 -5.37
C PHE A 537 12.17 -10.09 -4.87
N TYR A 538 11.45 -9.05 -5.27
CA TYR A 538 10.03 -8.86 -4.93
C TYR A 538 9.17 -10.04 -5.39
N LEU A 539 9.37 -10.53 -6.62
CA LEU A 539 8.61 -11.66 -7.15
C LEU A 539 8.90 -12.96 -6.38
N VAL A 540 10.18 -13.26 -6.12
CA VAL A 540 10.58 -14.46 -5.37
C VAL A 540 10.01 -14.45 -3.96
N LEU A 541 10.15 -13.33 -3.25
CA LEU A 541 9.66 -13.16 -1.89
C LEU A 541 8.14 -13.40 -1.80
N ASN A 542 7.36 -12.77 -2.69
CA ASN A 542 5.90 -12.90 -2.65
C ASN A 542 5.41 -14.27 -3.12
N LEU A 543 6.07 -14.91 -4.09
CA LEU A 543 5.74 -16.28 -4.50
C LEU A 543 5.96 -17.27 -3.36
N LEU A 544 7.11 -17.20 -2.68
CA LEU A 544 7.42 -18.07 -1.53
C LEU A 544 6.47 -17.79 -0.36
N ARG A 545 6.24 -16.51 -0.01
CA ARG A 545 5.30 -16.12 1.05
C ARG A 545 3.90 -16.70 0.82
N LYS A 546 3.36 -16.57 -0.41
CA LYS A 546 2.02 -17.08 -0.77
C LYS A 546 1.99 -18.61 -0.82
N SER A 547 3.06 -19.26 -1.29
CA SER A 547 3.17 -20.72 -1.32
C SER A 547 3.21 -21.34 0.08
N LEU A 548 3.97 -20.75 0.99
CA LEU A 548 4.09 -21.19 2.39
C LEU A 548 2.77 -21.01 3.16
N ALA A 549 2.09 -19.87 2.99
CA ALA A 549 0.82 -19.59 3.67
C ALA A 549 -0.27 -20.64 3.38
N ARG A 550 -0.30 -21.22 2.17
CA ARG A 550 -1.30 -22.22 1.76
C ARG A 550 -1.03 -23.61 2.31
N THR A 551 0.24 -23.96 2.49
CA THR A 551 0.65 -25.33 2.79
C THR A 551 0.56 -25.65 4.29
N SER A 552 0.71 -24.63 5.15
CA SER A 552 0.63 -24.78 6.62
C SER A 552 -0.67 -25.42 7.14
N ALA A 553 -1.76 -25.42 6.35
CA ALA A 553 -3.03 -26.03 6.75
C ALA A 553 -3.22 -27.50 6.31
N LEU A 554 -2.39 -28.02 5.39
CA LEU A 554 -2.58 -29.34 4.77
C LEU A 554 -1.43 -30.31 5.02
N ASP A 555 -0.18 -29.84 5.12
CA ASP A 555 1.00 -30.71 5.33
C ASP A 555 1.05 -31.33 6.74
N ASP A 556 0.47 -30.68 7.75
CA ASP A 556 0.34 -31.25 9.10
C ASP A 556 -0.51 -32.55 9.14
N LEU A 557 -1.24 -32.85 8.05
CA LEU A 557 -2.16 -33.99 7.98
C LEU A 557 -1.67 -35.16 7.09
N VAL A 558 -0.67 -34.96 6.22
CA VAL A 558 -0.26 -35.96 5.21
C VAL A 558 1.26 -35.98 5.00
N ASP A 559 1.99 -36.64 5.90
CA ASP A 559 3.41 -36.96 5.70
C ASP A 559 3.54 -38.30 4.94
N THR A 560 3.59 -38.22 3.60
CA THR A 560 3.89 -39.37 2.74
C THR A 560 5.31 -39.21 2.21
N GLY A 561 6.29 -39.94 2.78
CA GLY A 561 7.74 -39.78 2.58
C GLY A 561 8.31 -39.99 1.16
N SER A 562 7.79 -39.27 0.17
CA SER A 562 8.48 -38.86 -1.06
C SER A 562 9.16 -37.50 -0.79
N PRO A 563 10.33 -37.15 -1.39
CA PRO A 563 10.90 -35.81 -1.23
C PRO A 563 9.84 -34.79 -1.67
N SER A 564 9.20 -34.18 -0.68
CA SER A 564 7.93 -33.49 -0.88
C SER A 564 8.19 -32.15 -1.57
N ALA A 565 7.19 -31.61 -2.26
CA ALA A 565 7.23 -30.21 -2.70
C ALA A 565 7.52 -29.26 -1.52
N ALA A 566 7.25 -29.68 -0.27
CA ALA A 566 7.65 -29.01 0.96
C ALA A 566 9.16 -28.83 1.08
N ASP A 567 9.96 -29.88 0.87
CA ASP A 567 11.44 -29.83 0.95
C ASP A 567 12.03 -28.89 -0.12
N HIS A 568 11.39 -28.83 -1.29
CA HIS A 568 11.82 -27.89 -2.32
C HIS A 568 11.49 -26.43 -1.96
N ARG A 569 10.40 -26.18 -1.22
CA ARG A 569 10.06 -24.83 -0.73
C ARG A 569 11.04 -24.36 0.33
N THR A 570 11.38 -25.22 1.29
CA THR A 570 12.31 -24.90 2.38
C THR A 570 13.70 -24.59 1.84
N THR A 571 14.21 -25.41 0.91
CA THR A 571 15.51 -25.16 0.25
C THR A 571 15.54 -23.84 -0.53
N LEU A 572 14.46 -23.50 -1.26
CA LEU A 572 14.37 -22.20 -1.96
C LEU A 572 14.30 -21.02 -0.98
N LEU A 573 13.65 -21.19 0.18
CA LEU A 573 13.59 -20.17 1.22
C LEU A 573 14.95 -19.96 1.90
N GLU A 574 15.71 -21.03 2.17
CA GLU A 574 17.08 -20.98 2.67
C GLU A 574 18.03 -20.28 1.66
N GLU A 575 17.89 -20.55 0.36
CA GLU A 575 18.64 -19.84 -0.68
C GLU A 575 18.29 -18.34 -0.75
N LEU A 576 17.01 -17.98 -0.58
CA LEU A 576 16.59 -16.59 -0.47
C LEU A 576 17.16 -15.94 0.80
N TYR A 577 17.10 -16.63 1.93
CA TYR A 577 17.63 -16.17 3.22
C TYR A 577 19.13 -15.90 3.14
N SER A 578 19.93 -16.86 2.65
CA SER A 578 21.38 -16.67 2.49
C SER A 578 21.73 -15.51 1.55
N THR A 579 20.96 -15.32 0.48
CA THR A 579 21.13 -14.16 -0.42
C THR A 579 20.74 -12.85 0.28
N SER A 580 19.69 -12.87 1.09
CA SER A 580 19.23 -11.71 1.87
C SER A 580 20.26 -11.30 2.91
N LEU A 581 20.79 -12.27 3.67
CA LEU A 581 21.84 -12.06 4.66
C LEU A 581 23.07 -11.41 4.01
N GLY A 582 23.53 -11.90 2.86
CA GLY A 582 24.63 -11.30 2.10
C GLY A 582 24.39 -9.82 1.75
N ILE A 583 23.18 -9.46 1.28
CA ILE A 583 22.81 -8.07 0.98
C ILE A 583 22.85 -7.18 2.24
N LEU A 584 22.39 -7.71 3.39
CA LEU A 584 22.36 -6.98 4.66
C LEU A 584 23.77 -6.83 5.26
N THR A 585 24.61 -7.86 5.18
CA THR A 585 26.00 -7.82 5.69
C THR A 585 26.91 -6.93 4.84
N ASP A 586 26.74 -6.91 3.52
CA ASP A 586 27.47 -6.00 2.61
C ASP A 586 27.20 -4.53 2.97
N SER A 587 25.97 -4.23 3.38
CA SER A 587 25.55 -2.90 3.82
C SER A 587 26.24 -2.45 5.11
N THR A 588 26.57 -3.42 5.98
CA THR A 588 27.21 -3.20 7.27
C THR A 588 28.73 -3.01 7.15
N SER A 589 29.33 -3.47 6.05
CA SER A 589 30.79 -3.46 5.82
C SER A 589 31.25 -2.31 4.91
N ALA A 590 30.34 -1.61 4.25
CA ALA A 590 30.66 -0.57 3.27
C ALA A 590 31.14 0.73 3.94
N LEU A 591 32.44 0.81 4.22
CA LEU A 591 33.16 1.99 4.74
C LEU A 591 33.17 3.21 3.78
N THR A 592 32.56 3.13 2.58
CA THR A 592 32.55 4.24 1.60
C THR A 592 31.17 4.44 0.93
N PRO A 593 30.68 5.69 0.78
CA PRO A 593 29.38 5.99 0.13
C PRO A 593 29.36 5.89 -1.40
N SER A 594 30.36 5.28 -2.06
CA SER A 594 30.52 5.40 -3.51
C SER A 594 30.25 4.08 -4.25
N ALA A 595 29.26 4.15 -5.14
CA ALA A 595 29.01 3.30 -6.33
C ALA A 595 28.44 1.87 -6.18
N SER A 596 28.42 1.22 -5.00
CA SER A 596 27.87 -0.15 -4.87
C SER A 596 26.95 -0.40 -3.67
N GLN A 597 26.35 0.65 -3.09
CA GLN A 597 25.35 0.47 -2.04
C GLN A 597 24.09 -0.18 -2.64
N PRO A 598 23.59 -1.30 -2.07
CA PRO A 598 22.32 -1.85 -2.51
C PRO A 598 21.21 -0.82 -2.29
N SER A 599 20.25 -0.74 -3.23
CA SER A 599 19.14 0.21 -3.10
C SER A 599 18.41 0.01 -1.76
N PRO A 600 17.97 1.09 -1.07
CA PRO A 600 17.27 0.97 0.22
C PRO A 600 16.01 0.10 0.11
N GLN A 601 15.36 0.09 -1.05
CA GLN A 601 14.23 -0.77 -1.32
C GLN A 601 14.60 -2.27 -1.34
N LEU A 602 15.76 -2.63 -1.88
CA LEU A 602 16.25 -4.02 -1.88
C LEU A 602 16.59 -4.50 -0.47
N GLN A 603 17.23 -3.64 0.34
CA GLN A 603 17.50 -3.92 1.76
C GLN A 603 16.18 -4.11 2.55
N ALA A 604 15.15 -3.30 2.29
CA ALA A 604 13.84 -3.45 2.91
C ALA A 604 13.16 -4.79 2.55
N LEU A 605 13.28 -5.25 1.31
CA LEU A 605 12.78 -6.57 0.90
C LEU A 605 13.61 -7.71 1.49
N ALA A 606 14.93 -7.54 1.63
CA ALA A 606 15.79 -8.53 2.29
C ALA A 606 15.44 -8.70 3.77
N LEU A 607 15.12 -7.61 4.47
CA LEU A 607 14.58 -7.62 5.83
C LEU A 607 13.28 -8.45 5.90
N GLU A 608 12.34 -8.22 4.98
CA GLU A 608 11.11 -9.03 4.90
C GLU A 608 11.35 -10.52 4.64
N ALA A 609 12.40 -10.87 3.87
CA ALA A 609 12.77 -12.27 3.62
C ALA A 609 13.34 -12.95 4.86
N VAL A 610 14.15 -12.24 5.67
CA VAL A 610 14.64 -12.74 6.97
C VAL A 610 13.48 -13.01 7.92
N ALA A 611 12.52 -12.08 8.01
CA ALA A 611 11.33 -12.30 8.83
C ALA A 611 10.47 -13.47 8.35
N LEU A 612 10.38 -13.70 7.02
CA LEU A 612 9.69 -14.85 6.47
C LEU A 612 10.38 -16.18 6.86
N GLN A 613 11.71 -16.26 6.76
CA GLN A 613 12.48 -17.43 7.21
C GLN A 613 12.27 -17.69 8.70
N ALA A 614 12.36 -16.66 9.53
CA ALA A 614 12.14 -16.78 10.97
C ALA A 614 10.73 -17.27 11.29
N SER A 615 9.70 -16.73 10.60
CA SER A 615 8.32 -17.18 10.80
C SER A 615 8.08 -18.64 10.39
N HIS A 616 8.89 -19.19 9.49
CA HIS A 616 8.80 -20.58 9.04
C HIS A 616 9.49 -21.55 10.00
N LEU A 617 10.70 -21.20 10.46
CA LEU A 617 11.49 -22.04 11.40
C LEU A 617 11.07 -21.86 12.87
N GLY A 618 10.44 -20.74 13.22
CA GLY A 618 9.99 -20.44 14.58
C GLY A 618 11.14 -20.46 15.60
N HIS A 619 11.09 -21.39 16.54
CA HIS A 619 12.10 -21.54 17.59
C HIS A 619 13.45 -22.05 17.04
N ASP A 620 13.46 -22.78 15.92
CA ASP A 620 14.69 -23.32 15.31
C ASP A 620 15.52 -22.23 14.62
N PHE A 621 14.99 -21.01 14.47
CA PHE A 621 15.73 -19.86 13.95
C PHE A 621 16.71 -19.24 14.97
N ARG A 622 16.66 -19.62 16.25
CA ARG A 622 17.51 -19.00 17.29
C ARG A 622 19.02 -19.02 17.00
N PRO A 623 19.61 -20.10 16.45
CA PRO A 623 21.04 -20.10 16.08
C PRO A 623 21.37 -19.07 15.01
N ASP A 624 20.44 -18.83 14.06
CA ASP A 624 20.62 -17.89 12.94
C ASP A 624 20.55 -16.41 13.39
N LEU A 625 20.05 -16.14 14.60
CA LEU A 625 20.02 -14.78 15.18
C LEU A 625 21.42 -14.18 15.36
N ILE A 626 22.46 -15.00 15.48
CA ILE A 626 23.84 -14.51 15.60
C ILE A 626 24.23 -13.71 14.35
N ASP A 627 23.82 -14.19 13.18
CA ASP A 627 24.15 -13.57 11.90
C ASP A 627 23.10 -12.54 11.46
N ALA A 628 21.82 -12.77 11.74
CA ALA A 628 20.72 -11.93 11.26
C ALA A 628 20.43 -10.70 12.15
N LEU A 629 20.65 -10.78 13.46
CA LEU A 629 20.16 -9.76 14.39
C LEU A 629 20.97 -8.47 14.31
N TYR A 630 22.30 -8.53 14.21
CA TYR A 630 23.11 -7.31 14.11
C TYR A 630 22.84 -6.51 12.82
N PRO A 631 22.79 -7.10 11.61
CA PRO A 631 22.41 -6.37 10.39
C PRO A 631 21.01 -5.73 10.46
N THR A 632 20.04 -6.39 11.07
CA THR A 632 18.68 -5.81 11.23
C THR A 632 18.69 -4.58 12.14
N VAL A 633 19.38 -4.66 13.27
CA VAL A 633 19.56 -3.55 14.22
C VAL A 633 20.34 -2.40 13.60
N HIS A 634 21.40 -2.72 12.83
CA HIS A 634 22.20 -1.73 12.11
C HIS A 634 21.34 -0.89 11.16
N LEU A 635 20.45 -1.53 10.39
CA LEU A 635 19.55 -0.85 9.46
C LEU A 635 18.41 -0.10 10.16
N ALA A 636 18.04 -0.48 11.38
CA ALA A 636 17.11 0.28 12.19
C ALA A 636 17.70 1.66 12.60
N GLY A 637 19.03 1.77 12.68
CA GLY A 637 19.77 3.03 12.85
C GLY A 637 20.01 3.82 11.55
N ALA A 638 19.51 3.37 10.40
CA ALA A 638 19.73 4.04 9.12
C ALA A 638 18.93 5.36 9.00
N PRO A 639 19.44 6.37 8.25
CA PRO A 639 18.75 7.65 8.07
C PRO A 639 17.45 7.54 7.26
N SER A 640 17.28 6.47 6.46
CA SER A 640 16.05 6.28 5.69
C SER A 640 14.90 5.81 6.59
N ALA A 641 13.82 6.59 6.64
CA ALA A 641 12.62 6.26 7.42
C ALA A 641 11.97 4.93 6.99
N VAL A 642 12.04 4.57 5.69
CA VAL A 642 11.51 3.31 5.16
C VAL A 642 12.31 2.13 5.70
N LEU A 643 13.65 2.19 5.60
CA LEU A 643 14.53 1.14 6.14
C LEU A 643 14.34 0.98 7.65
N ARG A 644 14.34 2.09 8.39
CA ARG A 644 14.15 2.09 9.83
C ARG A 644 12.83 1.43 10.23
N ARG A 645 11.73 1.74 9.53
CA ARG A 645 10.42 1.15 9.81
C ARG A 645 10.35 -0.34 9.46
N HIS A 646 10.93 -0.75 8.32
CA HIS A 646 11.02 -2.17 7.96
C HIS A 646 11.88 -2.95 8.96
N ALA A 647 13.00 -2.37 9.41
CA ALA A 647 13.89 -3.00 10.38
C ALA A 647 13.23 -3.18 11.75
N LEU A 648 12.49 -2.19 12.24
CA LEU A 648 11.69 -2.32 13.47
C LEU A 648 10.61 -3.40 13.32
N ALA A 649 9.85 -3.38 12.21
CA ALA A 649 8.85 -4.41 11.94
C ALA A 649 9.47 -5.82 11.82
N THR A 650 10.69 -5.95 11.29
CA THR A 650 11.42 -7.24 11.33
C THR A 650 11.83 -7.64 12.73
N LEU A 651 12.27 -6.71 13.59
CA LEU A 651 12.62 -7.05 14.98
C LEU A 651 11.40 -7.56 15.75
N ASP A 652 10.23 -6.95 15.54
CA ASP A 652 8.98 -7.43 16.12
C ASP A 652 8.56 -8.79 15.55
N ALA A 653 8.76 -9.01 14.24
CA ALA A 653 8.48 -10.30 13.61
C ALA A 653 9.43 -11.42 14.10
N LEU A 654 10.72 -11.11 14.27
CA LEU A 654 11.72 -12.03 14.84
C LEU A 654 11.38 -12.37 16.30
N ALA A 655 10.99 -11.36 17.09
CA ALA A 655 10.57 -11.57 18.47
C ALA A 655 9.35 -12.50 18.54
N ALA A 656 8.33 -12.23 17.73
CA ALA A 656 7.13 -13.06 17.65
C ALA A 656 7.42 -14.49 17.16
N ALA A 657 8.29 -14.66 16.17
CA ALA A 657 8.63 -15.98 15.60
C ALA A 657 9.46 -16.85 16.56
N CYS A 658 10.40 -16.25 17.30
CA CYS A 658 11.27 -16.97 18.24
C CYS A 658 10.72 -17.08 19.67
N ASP A 659 9.44 -16.73 19.86
CA ASP A 659 8.68 -16.79 21.13
C ASP A 659 9.23 -15.87 22.23
N TYR A 660 9.57 -14.64 21.86
CA TYR A 660 9.87 -13.54 22.78
C TYR A 660 8.67 -12.60 22.90
N ALA A 661 8.41 -12.07 24.10
CA ALA A 661 7.26 -11.20 24.32
C ALA A 661 7.38 -9.86 23.57
N HIS A 662 8.58 -9.27 23.56
CA HIS A 662 8.88 -8.00 22.90
C HIS A 662 10.26 -8.01 22.25
N ALA A 663 10.47 -7.13 21.25
CA ALA A 663 11.81 -6.91 20.67
C ALA A 663 12.86 -6.55 21.73
N ALA A 664 12.45 -5.90 22.83
CA ALA A 664 13.32 -5.62 23.97
C ALA A 664 13.90 -6.89 24.63
N ASP A 665 13.07 -7.92 24.79
CA ASP A 665 13.48 -9.19 25.40
C ASP A 665 14.39 -9.98 24.44
N LEU A 666 14.09 -9.96 23.13
CA LEU A 666 14.95 -10.53 22.08
C LEU A 666 16.36 -9.91 22.12
N LEU A 667 16.46 -8.57 22.17
CA LEU A 667 17.75 -7.87 22.20
C LEU A 667 18.52 -8.13 23.50
N THR A 668 17.82 -8.19 24.64
CA THR A 668 18.47 -8.42 25.95
C THR A 668 18.99 -9.84 26.08
N ALA A 669 18.21 -10.85 25.67
CA ALA A 669 18.61 -12.26 25.73
C ALA A 669 19.83 -12.57 24.83
N ASN A 670 20.06 -11.73 23.82
CA ASN A 670 21.12 -11.88 22.82
C ASN A 670 22.18 -10.77 22.92
N ALA A 671 22.27 -10.10 24.08
CA ALA A 671 23.14 -8.94 24.26
C ALA A 671 24.63 -9.25 24.05
N ASP A 672 25.11 -10.40 24.51
CA ASP A 672 26.55 -10.71 24.56
C ASP A 672 27.25 -10.57 23.19
N TYR A 673 26.66 -11.16 22.14
CA TYR A 673 27.24 -11.07 20.80
C TYR A 673 26.87 -9.77 20.07
N LEU A 674 25.72 -9.17 20.36
CA LEU A 674 25.31 -7.89 19.78
C LEU A 674 26.21 -6.74 20.25
N VAL A 675 26.46 -6.67 21.55
CA VAL A 675 27.34 -5.70 22.20
C VAL A 675 28.75 -5.86 21.65
N ASN A 676 29.26 -7.09 21.55
CA ASN A 676 30.56 -7.35 20.95
C ASN A 676 30.63 -6.93 19.47
N ALA A 677 29.60 -7.20 18.68
CA ALA A 677 29.54 -6.78 17.27
C ALA A 677 29.55 -5.25 17.12
N VAL A 678 28.81 -4.54 17.98
CA VAL A 678 28.81 -3.07 18.03
C VAL A 678 30.18 -2.55 18.49
N ALA A 679 30.79 -3.12 19.53
CA ALA A 679 32.11 -2.75 20.01
C ALA A 679 33.18 -2.87 18.92
N LEU A 680 33.16 -3.99 18.17
CA LEU A 680 34.06 -4.22 17.03
C LEU A 680 33.88 -3.15 15.94
N LYS A 681 32.65 -2.72 15.68
CA LYS A 681 32.31 -1.68 14.69
C LYS A 681 32.47 -0.25 15.20
N LEU A 682 32.76 -0.08 16.49
CA LEU A 682 33.14 1.19 17.13
C LEU A 682 34.64 1.29 17.41
N ASN A 683 35.40 0.20 17.21
CA ASN A 683 36.85 0.21 17.33
C ASN A 683 37.51 1.11 16.28
N ALA A 684 38.65 1.69 16.64
CA ALA A 684 39.35 2.72 15.87
C ALA A 684 39.74 2.34 14.42
N PHE A 685 39.71 1.04 14.07
CA PHE A 685 40.13 0.52 12.78
C PHE A 685 38.97 0.15 11.83
N ASP A 686 37.72 0.04 12.31
CA ASP A 686 36.55 -0.40 11.51
C ASP A 686 35.28 0.42 11.82
N LEU A 687 35.46 1.74 11.94
CA LEU A 687 34.40 2.64 12.41
C LEU A 687 33.33 2.85 11.33
N ALA A 688 32.20 2.15 11.47
CA ALA A 688 31.04 2.35 10.62
C ALA A 688 30.24 3.59 11.09
N PRO A 689 29.93 4.56 10.22
CA PRO A 689 29.29 5.82 10.63
C PRO A 689 27.88 5.64 11.21
N GLN A 690 27.22 4.50 10.96
CA GLN A 690 25.90 4.16 11.50
C GLN A 690 25.95 3.35 12.81
N ALA A 691 27.12 2.80 13.20
CA ALA A 691 27.25 2.02 14.44
C ALA A 691 26.82 2.78 15.71
N PRO A 692 27.11 4.09 15.87
CA PRO A 692 26.62 4.85 17.01
C PRO A 692 25.09 4.99 17.04
N ALA A 693 24.46 5.18 15.88
CA ALA A 693 23.01 5.28 15.77
C ALA A 693 22.33 3.93 16.08
N ALA A 694 22.93 2.82 15.65
CA ALA A 694 22.47 1.47 15.99
C ALA A 694 22.54 1.22 17.50
N LEU A 695 23.65 1.59 18.15
CA LEU A 695 23.81 1.50 19.61
C LEU A 695 22.75 2.33 20.35
N ALA A 696 22.53 3.57 19.93
CA ALA A 696 21.52 4.44 20.52
C ALA A 696 20.11 3.81 20.46
N LEU A 697 19.77 3.20 19.31
CA LEU A 697 18.49 2.53 19.13
C LEU A 697 18.37 1.25 19.96
N MET A 698 19.44 0.43 20.04
CA MET A 698 19.47 -0.76 20.90
C MET A 698 19.16 -0.41 22.35
N VAL A 699 19.81 0.62 22.87
CA VAL A 699 19.63 1.10 24.25
C VAL A 699 18.20 1.58 24.49
N ARG A 700 17.62 2.30 23.52
CA ARG A 700 16.24 2.81 23.62
C ARG A 700 15.18 1.71 23.51
N LEU A 701 15.42 0.68 22.70
CA LEU A 701 14.49 -0.45 22.51
C LEU A 701 14.57 -1.47 23.65
N ALA A 702 15.78 -1.90 24.05
CA ALA A 702 15.97 -2.87 25.11
C ALA A 702 15.77 -2.25 26.52
N GLY A 703 15.92 -0.93 26.62
CA GLY A 703 15.77 -0.21 27.86
C GLY A 703 16.86 -0.55 28.88
N PRO A 704 16.56 -0.47 30.19
CA PRO A 704 17.59 -0.49 31.23
C PRO A 704 18.27 -1.84 31.44
N ARG A 705 17.65 -2.92 30.95
CA ARG A 705 18.18 -4.28 31.05
C ARG A 705 19.46 -4.49 30.24
N LEU A 706 19.69 -3.67 29.21
CA LEU A 706 20.90 -3.73 28.38
C LEU A 706 22.10 -3.02 29.03
N LEU A 707 21.87 -2.04 29.91
CA LEU A 707 22.94 -1.21 30.51
C LEU A 707 24.08 -2.02 31.15
N PRO A 708 23.83 -3.11 31.91
CA PRO A 708 24.91 -3.90 32.52
C PRO A 708 25.94 -4.48 31.54
N HIS A 709 25.61 -4.58 30.25
CA HIS A 709 26.47 -5.18 29.23
C HIS A 709 27.29 -4.14 28.45
N LEU A 710 27.12 -2.84 28.71
CA LEU A 710 27.66 -1.76 27.86
C LEU A 710 28.97 -1.12 28.36
N GLU A 711 29.53 -1.58 29.48
CA GLU A 711 30.73 -0.97 30.09
C GLU A 711 31.92 -0.89 29.10
N ASP A 712 32.28 -2.03 28.49
CA ASP A 712 33.37 -2.10 27.49
C ASP A 712 33.07 -1.28 26.21
N VAL A 713 31.79 -1.15 25.86
CA VAL A 713 31.37 -0.37 24.68
C VAL A 713 31.52 1.13 24.95
N VAL A 714 31.23 1.58 26.17
CA VAL A 714 31.42 2.99 26.57
C VAL A 714 32.90 3.37 26.48
N GLU A 715 33.81 2.51 26.94
CA GLU A 715 35.25 2.73 26.77
C GLU A 715 35.64 2.85 25.29
N SER A 716 35.11 1.94 24.45
CA SER A 716 35.34 1.95 23.00
C SER A 716 34.81 3.23 22.34
N VAL A 717 33.67 3.76 22.77
CA VAL A 717 33.10 5.04 22.29
C VAL A 717 33.99 6.23 22.64
N PHE A 718 34.53 6.28 23.86
CA PHE A 718 35.47 7.35 24.25
C PHE A 718 36.79 7.25 23.48
N GLY A 719 37.31 6.04 23.25
CA GLY A 719 38.46 5.81 22.37
C GLY A 719 38.21 6.29 20.94
N ALA A 720 37.01 6.04 20.39
CA ALA A 720 36.62 6.52 19.07
C ALA A 720 36.46 8.05 19.01
N LEU A 721 35.92 8.67 20.06
CA LEU A 721 35.81 10.13 20.18
C LEU A 721 37.20 10.81 20.17
N GLU A 722 38.21 10.20 20.78
CA GLU A 722 39.59 10.68 20.75
C GLU A 722 40.23 10.51 19.37
N ALA A 723 40.09 9.33 18.76
CA ALA A 723 40.69 9.05 17.46
C ALA A 723 40.08 9.90 16.31
N PHE A 724 38.79 10.25 16.40
CA PHE A 724 38.04 10.87 15.30
C PHE A 724 37.40 12.23 15.62
N HIS A 725 37.94 12.98 16.60
CA HIS A 725 37.41 14.29 17.02
C HIS A 725 37.32 15.37 15.90
N GLY A 726 37.93 15.13 14.73
CA GLY A 726 37.86 16.00 13.55
C GLY A 726 36.61 15.80 12.67
N TYR A 727 35.87 14.70 12.85
CA TYR A 727 34.70 14.35 12.03
C TYR A 727 33.39 14.69 12.75
N THR A 728 32.83 15.86 12.44
CA THR A 728 31.66 16.42 13.14
C THR A 728 30.45 15.49 13.22
N GLY A 729 30.01 14.90 12.09
CA GLY A 729 28.81 14.05 12.08
C GLY A 729 28.97 12.73 12.86
N LEU A 730 30.15 12.13 12.83
CA LEU A 730 30.46 10.92 13.59
C LEU A 730 30.51 11.20 15.09
N VAL A 731 31.14 12.31 15.48
CA VAL A 731 31.20 12.77 16.87
C VAL A 731 29.79 13.03 17.41
N GLU A 732 28.94 13.72 16.62
CA GLU A 732 27.53 13.93 16.97
C GLU A 732 26.77 12.61 17.15
N GLY A 733 27.02 11.60 16.31
CA GLY A 733 26.46 10.26 16.45
C GLY A 733 26.93 9.51 17.71
N LEU A 734 28.23 9.55 18.03
CA LEU A 734 28.80 8.94 19.25
C LEU A 734 28.23 9.59 20.52
N PHE A 735 28.06 10.92 20.51
CA PHE A 735 27.40 11.63 21.61
C PHE A 735 25.91 11.28 21.72
N GLY A 736 25.20 11.15 20.60
CA GLY A 736 23.82 10.70 20.60
C GLY A 736 23.66 9.32 21.26
N ALA A 737 24.61 8.40 21.02
CA ALA A 737 24.64 7.10 21.66
C ALA A 737 24.86 7.19 23.18
N LEU A 738 25.85 7.95 23.64
CA LEU A 738 26.10 8.17 25.07
C LEU A 738 24.92 8.86 25.76
N GLN A 739 24.29 9.83 25.09
CA GLN A 739 23.11 10.51 25.63
C GLN A 739 21.94 9.55 25.80
N ALA A 740 21.69 8.65 24.84
CA ALA A 740 20.65 7.63 24.96
C ALA A 740 20.90 6.70 26.18
N VAL A 741 22.16 6.34 26.43
CA VAL A 741 22.57 5.55 27.60
C VAL A 741 22.29 6.30 28.91
N VAL A 742 22.64 7.59 28.97
CA VAL A 742 22.41 8.43 30.15
C VAL A 742 20.91 8.65 30.39
N GLU A 743 20.12 8.91 29.35
CA GLU A 743 18.67 9.12 29.45
C GLU A 743 17.94 7.88 30.00
N VAL A 744 18.26 6.69 29.46
CA VAL A 744 17.67 5.42 29.93
C VAL A 744 18.14 5.08 31.34
N GLY A 745 19.42 5.31 31.66
CA GLY A 745 19.96 5.12 33.00
C GLY A 745 19.33 6.05 34.05
N ALA A 746 19.12 7.32 33.70
CA ALA A 746 18.50 8.30 34.58
C ALA A 746 17.04 7.96 34.92
N GLY A 747 16.30 7.37 33.97
CA GLY A 747 14.93 6.91 34.20
C GLY A 747 14.82 5.80 35.26
N VAL A 748 15.79 4.89 35.32
CA VAL A 748 15.83 3.80 36.31
C VAL A 748 16.06 4.34 37.71
N GLU A 749 17.04 5.23 37.86
CA GLU A 749 17.37 5.79 39.18
C GLU A 749 16.27 6.73 39.68
N GLY A 750 15.53 7.38 38.77
CA GLY A 750 14.34 8.15 39.10
C GLY A 750 13.20 7.28 39.67
N LEU A 751 12.98 6.08 39.13
CA LEU A 751 11.97 5.13 39.61
C LEU A 751 12.34 4.52 40.96
N VAL A 752 13.62 4.12 41.14
CA VAL A 752 14.13 3.64 42.44
C VAL A 752 13.94 4.72 43.52
N ARG A 753 14.15 6.00 43.18
CA ARG A 753 13.90 7.13 44.10
C ARG A 753 12.43 7.29 44.49
N GLU A 754 11.48 7.08 43.59
CA GLU A 754 10.04 7.19 43.91
C GLU A 754 9.56 6.04 44.82
N GLU A 755 10.14 4.85 44.66
CA GLU A 755 9.88 3.70 45.56
C GLU A 755 10.52 3.92 46.95
N GLU A 756 11.77 4.40 47.03
CA GLU A 756 12.46 4.68 48.29
C GLU A 756 11.90 5.92 49.05
N GLU A 757 11.47 6.97 48.35
CA GLU A 757 10.82 8.15 48.97
C GLU A 757 9.39 7.84 49.45
N GLY A 758 8.73 6.83 48.88
CA GLY A 758 7.40 6.36 49.28
C GLY A 758 7.37 5.64 50.62
N GLU A 759 8.46 4.96 51.00
CA GLU A 759 8.54 4.19 52.25
C GLU A 759 9.11 4.99 53.44
N GLN A 760 9.90 6.04 53.21
CA GLN A 760 10.50 6.85 54.29
C GLN A 760 9.99 8.31 54.39
N GLY A 761 9.30 8.83 53.37
CA GLY A 761 8.90 10.25 53.33
C GLY A 761 7.54 10.61 53.96
N GLY A 762 6.78 9.61 54.42
CA GLY A 762 5.37 9.78 54.84
C GLY A 762 5.15 10.46 56.20
N GLU A 763 6.05 10.29 57.17
CA GLU A 763 5.78 10.69 58.56
C GLU A 763 6.38 12.05 58.97
N GLU A 764 7.54 12.46 58.45
CA GLU A 764 8.16 13.72 58.87
C GLU A 764 7.59 14.98 58.17
N ARG A 765 7.08 14.85 56.94
CA ARG A 765 6.63 16.01 56.16
C ARG A 765 5.23 16.52 56.52
N GLU A 766 4.38 15.67 57.06
CA GLU A 766 3.04 16.04 57.55
C GLU A 766 3.12 16.65 58.97
N ALA A 767 4.01 16.15 59.85
CA ALA A 767 4.18 16.67 61.20
C ALA A 767 4.63 18.14 61.25
N VAL A 768 5.49 18.57 60.31
CA VAL A 768 6.01 19.95 60.26
C VAL A 768 4.99 20.95 59.69
N LYS A 769 4.07 20.50 58.80
CA LYS A 769 3.05 21.36 58.20
C LYS A 769 1.84 21.60 59.11
N ASP A 770 1.51 20.63 59.95
CA ASP A 770 0.40 20.75 60.90
C ASP A 770 0.74 21.56 62.16
N ALA A 771 2.02 21.56 62.59
CA ALA A 771 2.49 22.40 63.68
C ALA A 771 2.47 23.91 63.34
N ALA A 772 2.80 24.27 62.10
CA ALA A 772 2.89 25.67 61.67
C ALA A 772 1.53 26.40 61.56
N LYS A 773 0.41 25.66 61.51
CA LYS A 773 -0.94 26.25 61.34
C LYS A 773 -1.68 26.54 62.65
N ARG A 774 -1.14 26.18 63.82
CA ARG A 774 -1.82 26.34 65.13
C ARG A 774 -1.09 27.22 66.15
N ALA A 775 0.01 27.88 65.80
CA ALA A 775 0.71 28.77 66.72
C ALA A 775 0.13 30.20 66.68
N GLY A 776 -0.35 30.70 67.83
CA GLY A 776 -0.72 32.10 68.01
C GLY A 776 0.51 32.98 68.22
N ILE A 777 0.38 34.29 67.97
CA ILE A 777 1.48 35.27 68.03
C ILE A 777 2.22 35.25 69.40
N GLU A 778 1.54 34.87 70.48
CA GLU A 778 2.13 34.76 71.83
C GLU A 778 3.09 33.57 71.98
N ASP A 779 2.83 32.44 71.30
CA ASP A 779 3.70 31.25 71.33
C ASP A 779 5.00 31.49 70.53
N VAL A 780 4.91 32.25 69.44
CA VAL A 780 6.06 32.61 68.60
C VAL A 780 7.01 33.57 69.33
N VAL A 781 6.46 34.51 70.12
CA VAL A 781 7.27 35.42 70.94
C VAL A 781 7.95 34.66 72.09
N ALA A 782 7.26 33.70 72.71
CA ALA A 782 7.83 32.86 73.76
C ALA A 782 8.93 31.91 73.23
N GLU A 783 8.77 31.37 72.02
CA GLU A 783 9.78 30.53 71.37
C GLU A 783 11.01 31.35 70.92
N ALA A 784 10.80 32.57 70.44
CA ALA A 784 11.88 33.50 70.08
C ALA A 784 12.72 33.94 71.30
N GLU A 785 12.09 34.18 72.45
CA GLU A 785 12.77 34.45 73.73
C GLU A 785 13.57 33.22 74.21
N ARG A 786 13.05 32.00 74.06
CA ARG A 786 13.76 30.74 74.39
C ARG A 786 14.92 30.46 73.44
N ALA A 787 14.78 30.78 72.14
CA ALA A 787 15.84 30.62 71.15
C ALA A 787 16.96 31.65 71.37
N ARG A 788 16.62 32.89 71.76
CA ARG A 788 17.61 33.91 72.13
C ARG A 788 18.43 33.49 73.36
N ARG A 789 17.78 32.95 74.40
CA ARG A 789 18.48 32.43 75.59
C ARG A 789 19.39 31.24 75.28
N ARG A 790 18.95 30.28 74.46
CA ARG A 790 19.79 29.16 74.00
C ARG A 790 21.01 29.64 73.21
N ARG A 791 20.86 30.68 72.40
CA ARG A 791 21.96 31.27 71.61
C ARG A 791 22.96 32.03 72.50
N GLU A 792 22.48 32.71 73.55
CA GLU A 792 23.34 33.36 74.55
C GLU A 792 24.05 32.34 75.47
N GLU A 793 23.45 31.17 75.73
CA GLU A 793 24.07 30.06 76.48
C GLU A 793 25.11 29.30 75.65
N LEU A 794 24.85 29.06 74.36
CA LEU A 794 25.82 28.47 73.43
C LEU A 794 27.01 29.42 73.17
N ALA A 795 26.77 30.72 73.07
CA ALA A 795 27.84 31.72 72.94
C ALA A 795 28.73 31.77 74.20
N ARG A 796 28.16 31.65 75.41
CA ARG A 796 28.94 31.52 76.66
C ARG A 796 29.68 30.19 76.77
N ALA A 797 29.16 29.11 76.17
CA ALA A 797 29.81 27.80 76.13
C ALA A 797 30.95 27.75 75.10
N GLU A 798 30.82 28.46 73.97
CA GLU A 798 31.87 28.67 72.97
C GLU A 798 33.00 29.57 73.53
N GLU A 799 32.68 30.67 74.22
CA GLU A 799 33.67 31.52 74.90
C GLU A 799 34.42 30.78 76.03
N ALA A 800 33.76 29.84 76.72
CA ALA A 800 34.40 28.99 77.74
C ALA A 800 35.25 27.85 77.14
N ALA A 801 34.97 27.43 75.90
CA ALA A 801 35.74 26.41 75.19
C ALA A 801 37.03 26.98 74.55
N ASP A 802 37.08 28.28 74.29
CA ASP A 802 38.23 28.97 73.69
C ASP A 802 39.38 29.27 74.68
N GLU A 803 39.17 29.19 76.01
CA GLU A 803 40.21 29.47 77.03
C GLU A 803 41.08 28.25 77.43
N GLU A 804 40.74 27.02 77.06
CA GLU A 804 41.54 25.81 77.36
C GLU A 804 42.04 25.08 76.10
N ILE A 805 42.93 25.72 75.34
CA ILE A 805 43.72 25.03 74.29
C ILE A 805 45.11 24.68 74.86
N GLY A 806 45.27 23.44 75.34
CA GLY A 806 46.59 22.82 75.53
C GLY A 806 47.30 22.55 74.19
N PRO A 807 48.64 22.47 74.12
CA PRO A 807 49.34 22.40 72.84
C PRO A 807 49.14 21.05 72.12
N PHE A 808 49.01 21.12 70.79
CA PHE A 808 48.76 20.03 69.84
C PHE A 808 49.49 18.69 70.13
N PRO A 809 48.84 17.52 69.98
CA PRO A 809 49.49 16.22 70.14
C PRO A 809 50.47 15.94 68.98
N ARG A 810 51.69 15.52 69.30
CA ARG A 810 52.78 15.23 68.34
C ARG A 810 53.07 13.74 68.12
N GLU A 811 52.05 12.87 68.16
CA GLU A 811 52.21 11.46 67.75
C GLU A 811 51.00 10.95 66.95
N PRO A 812 51.18 9.96 66.04
CA PRO A 812 50.14 9.46 65.14
C PRO A 812 49.05 8.72 65.92
N TRP A 813 47.79 8.90 65.53
CA TRP A 813 46.65 8.15 66.06
C TRP A 813 46.71 6.67 65.68
N LYS A 814 47.50 5.89 66.42
CA LYS A 814 47.37 4.42 66.60
C LYS A 814 48.49 3.91 67.50
N SER A 815 48.32 4.04 68.82
CA SER A 815 48.98 3.16 69.79
C SER A 815 48.49 3.46 71.21
N ASN A 816 47.57 2.63 71.71
CA ASN A 816 47.50 2.20 73.11
C ASN A 816 46.54 1.01 73.24
N LEU A 817 46.99 -0.14 72.75
CA LEU A 817 46.69 -1.42 73.41
C LEU A 817 47.91 -1.73 74.29
N PRO A 818 47.77 -1.93 75.60
CA PRO A 818 48.88 -2.39 76.43
C PRO A 818 49.11 -3.89 76.19
N HIS A 819 50.30 -4.25 75.70
CA HIS A 819 50.77 -5.64 75.64
C HIS A 819 51.13 -6.18 77.02
N ARG A 820 50.79 -7.45 77.30
CA ARG A 820 51.76 -8.47 77.78
C ARG A 820 51.22 -9.90 77.68
N ALA A 821 51.94 -10.76 76.95
CA ALA A 821 51.77 -12.21 76.86
C ALA A 821 52.32 -12.93 78.13
N PRO A 822 52.09 -14.25 78.37
CA PRO A 822 52.77 -15.30 77.57
C PRO A 822 52.05 -16.65 77.36
N ASP A 823 52.65 -17.40 76.41
CA ASP A 823 52.81 -18.86 76.26
C ASP A 823 51.73 -19.82 75.69
N ALA A 824 52.05 -20.25 74.45
CA ALA A 824 52.13 -21.63 73.91
C ALA A 824 50.84 -22.49 73.95
N THR A 825 50.21 -22.88 72.83
CA THR A 825 50.70 -23.85 71.83
C THR A 825 49.74 -23.87 70.62
N GLN A 826 50.28 -24.04 69.40
CA GLN A 826 49.54 -24.32 68.14
C GLN A 826 48.96 -25.77 68.13
N PRO A 827 48.20 -26.26 67.10
CA PRO A 827 47.88 -25.67 65.78
C PRO A 827 46.44 -25.88 65.22
N ALA A 828 46.25 -25.27 64.03
CA ALA A 828 45.57 -25.80 62.84
C ALA A 828 44.06 -25.54 62.57
N SER A 829 43.88 -24.71 61.54
CA SER A 829 43.01 -24.85 60.35
C SER A 829 41.48 -24.88 60.46
N SER A 830 40.90 -23.90 59.77
CA SER A 830 39.74 -23.99 58.85
C SER A 830 38.52 -24.76 59.36
N ASP A 831 37.44 -24.04 59.64
CA ASP A 831 36.28 -24.13 58.76
C ASP A 831 35.32 -22.95 58.93
N ASN A 832 34.73 -22.63 57.77
CA ASN A 832 33.75 -21.60 57.51
C ASN A 832 32.38 -21.96 58.12
N GLN A 833 31.79 -20.96 58.77
CA GLN A 833 30.39 -20.50 58.77
C GLN A 833 29.81 -20.24 60.16
N PRO A 834 28.97 -19.19 60.28
CA PRO A 834 28.78 -18.40 61.50
C PRO A 834 27.52 -18.83 62.25
N ASP A 835 27.42 -18.44 63.52
CA ASP A 835 26.15 -18.17 64.21
C ASP A 835 26.43 -17.15 65.33
N ASP A 836 25.85 -15.95 65.13
CA ASP A 836 25.08 -15.10 66.06
C ASP A 836 25.51 -14.96 67.54
N ASP A 837 25.95 -13.76 67.95
CA ASP A 837 25.04 -12.75 68.55
C ASP A 837 25.79 -11.46 68.94
N ASP A 838 25.23 -10.34 68.49
CA ASP A 838 25.20 -8.98 69.04
C ASP A 838 26.47 -8.15 69.30
N ASN A 839 26.75 -7.27 68.33
CA ASN A 839 26.96 -5.85 68.61
C ASN A 839 26.64 -5.02 67.35
N ASP A 840 25.35 -4.66 67.21
CA ASP A 840 24.86 -3.68 66.26
C ASP A 840 25.14 -2.25 66.77
N ASP A 841 26.12 -1.59 66.16
CA ASP A 841 26.08 -0.16 65.86
C ASP A 841 27.04 0.12 64.68
N ASP A 842 26.56 0.87 63.69
CA ASP A 842 27.25 1.37 62.48
C ASP A 842 27.37 0.49 61.21
N GLN A 843 26.32 -0.27 60.84
CA GLN A 843 26.05 -0.57 59.43
C GLN A 843 24.58 -0.37 59.08
N GLN A 844 24.19 0.88 58.80
CA GLN A 844 23.01 1.13 57.98
C GLN A 844 23.20 0.47 56.61
N THR A 845 22.45 -0.62 56.45
CA THR A 845 22.13 -1.34 55.23
C THR A 845 21.67 -0.37 54.14
N THR A 846 22.43 -0.27 53.06
CA THR A 846 21.91 0.14 51.75
C THR A 846 22.39 -0.90 50.74
N SER A 847 21.47 -1.45 49.96
CA SER A 847 21.72 -2.39 48.86
C SER A 847 22.90 -1.97 47.97
N PRO A 848 23.61 -2.92 47.32
CA PRO A 848 24.64 -2.57 46.35
C PRO A 848 24.05 -1.65 45.27
N PRO A 849 24.80 -0.63 44.82
CA PRO A 849 24.29 0.31 43.83
C PRO A 849 23.87 -0.44 42.56
N PRO A 850 22.74 -0.07 41.93
CA PRO A 850 22.30 -0.73 40.71
C PRO A 850 23.38 -0.62 39.62
N LYS A 851 23.54 -1.65 38.78
CA LYS A 851 24.59 -1.67 37.73
C LYS A 851 24.47 -0.49 36.75
N SER A 852 23.28 0.08 36.57
CA SER A 852 23.06 1.34 35.84
C SER A 852 23.81 2.53 36.46
N HIS A 853 23.87 2.60 37.79
CA HIS A 853 24.60 3.63 38.53
C HIS A 853 26.11 3.51 38.32
N ALA A 854 26.64 2.29 38.32
CA ALA A 854 28.06 2.05 38.04
C ALA A 854 28.44 2.54 36.62
N LEU A 855 27.57 2.30 35.63
CA LEU A 855 27.80 2.74 34.26
C LEU A 855 27.67 4.27 34.09
N LEU A 856 26.69 4.91 34.73
CA LEU A 856 26.59 6.38 34.76
C LEU A 856 27.81 7.01 35.44
N LEU A 857 28.31 6.39 36.50
CA LEU A 857 29.53 6.80 37.18
C LEU A 857 30.77 6.61 36.30
N ALA A 858 30.87 5.52 35.53
CA ALA A 858 31.92 5.28 34.55
C ALA A 858 31.91 6.34 33.44
N ILE A 859 30.74 6.67 32.89
CA ILE A 859 30.59 7.75 31.91
C ILE A 859 31.05 9.09 32.50
N ALA A 860 30.55 9.46 33.69
CA ALA A 860 30.88 10.73 34.32
C ALA A 860 32.37 10.84 34.66
N THR A 861 32.99 9.78 35.19
CA THR A 861 34.44 9.74 35.47
C THR A 861 35.26 9.79 34.19
N HIS A 862 34.89 9.08 33.13
CA HIS A 862 35.63 9.17 31.86
C HIS A 862 35.53 10.54 31.21
N THR A 863 34.39 11.24 31.29
CA THR A 863 34.28 12.60 30.72
C THR A 863 35.35 13.55 31.28
N GLN A 864 35.79 13.38 32.53
CA GLN A 864 36.78 14.24 33.18
C GLN A 864 38.11 14.30 32.40
N HIS A 865 38.52 13.18 31.80
CA HIS A 865 39.78 13.08 31.05
C HIS A 865 39.66 13.73 29.67
N HIS A 866 38.44 13.81 29.12
CA HIS A 866 38.17 14.32 27.78
C HIS A 866 37.68 15.78 27.74
N LEU A 867 37.43 16.42 28.89
CA LEU A 867 37.07 17.86 28.97
C LEU A 867 38.21 18.79 28.52
N ALA A 868 39.45 18.29 28.45
CA ALA A 868 40.65 19.03 28.02
C ALA A 868 40.79 19.16 26.49
N THR A 869 39.98 18.45 25.71
CA THR A 869 40.11 18.38 24.23
C THR A 869 39.97 19.75 23.55
N SER A 870 40.70 19.97 22.46
CA SER A 870 40.77 21.25 21.74
C SER A 870 39.46 21.66 21.04
N SER A 871 38.58 20.72 20.73
CA SER A 871 37.30 20.98 20.04
C SER A 871 36.26 21.60 20.98
N PRO A 872 35.76 22.83 20.71
CA PRO A 872 34.73 23.46 21.53
C PRO A 872 33.36 22.77 21.43
N ARG A 873 33.06 22.11 20.29
CA ARG A 873 31.82 21.35 20.11
C ARG A 873 31.80 20.08 20.96
N LEU A 874 32.91 19.34 20.96
CA LEU A 874 33.06 18.13 21.77
C LEU A 874 33.00 18.45 23.27
N ARG A 875 33.64 19.54 23.69
CA ARG A 875 33.56 20.01 25.09
C ARG A 875 32.13 20.38 25.49
N LEU A 876 31.38 21.06 24.62
CA LEU A 876 29.98 21.38 24.89
C LEU A 876 29.13 20.10 25.03
N ALA A 877 29.32 19.12 24.14
CA ALA A 877 28.59 17.85 24.18
C ALA A 877 28.91 17.01 25.44
N LEU A 878 30.18 16.97 25.87
CA LEU A 878 30.58 16.34 27.14
C LEU A 878 29.95 17.04 28.35
N LEU A 879 29.91 18.37 28.35
CA LEU A 879 29.31 19.15 29.44
C LEU A 879 27.80 18.97 29.51
N SER A 880 27.11 18.87 28.37
CA SER A 880 25.67 18.54 28.34
C SER A 880 25.40 17.11 28.80
N LEU A 881 26.23 16.15 28.39
CA LEU A 881 26.14 14.76 28.84
C LEU A 881 26.30 14.68 30.37
N LEU A 882 27.29 15.39 30.91
CA LEU A 882 27.52 15.48 32.35
C LEU A 882 26.32 16.12 33.07
N HIS A 883 25.78 17.23 32.54
CA HIS A 883 24.61 17.88 33.12
C HIS A 883 23.39 16.94 33.21
N ALA A 884 23.22 16.06 32.23
CA ALA A 884 22.15 15.04 32.23
C ALA A 884 22.42 13.88 33.21
N ALA A 885 23.68 13.47 33.37
CA ALA A 885 24.06 12.34 34.23
C ALA A 885 24.16 12.69 35.74
N LEU A 886 24.35 13.96 36.09
CA LEU A 886 24.55 14.38 37.49
C LEU A 886 23.31 14.26 38.40
N PRO A 887 22.09 14.65 37.98
CA PRO A 887 20.89 14.50 38.80
C PRO A 887 20.58 13.07 39.28
N PRO A 888 20.65 12.01 38.44
CA PRO A 888 20.40 10.64 38.91
C PRO A 888 21.50 10.17 39.88
N LEU A 889 22.78 10.43 39.56
CA LEU A 889 23.93 10.06 40.42
C LEU A 889 23.89 10.70 41.82
N ALA A 890 23.15 11.80 41.99
CA ALA A 890 22.97 12.45 43.28
C ALA A 890 22.17 11.60 44.29
N ALA A 891 21.45 10.58 43.83
CA ALA A 891 20.69 9.66 44.67
C ALA A 891 21.58 8.82 45.61
N HIS A 892 22.86 8.63 45.27
CA HIS A 892 23.81 7.86 46.08
C HIS A 892 24.95 8.77 46.59
N PRO A 893 24.81 9.38 47.79
CA PRO A 893 25.78 10.36 48.29
C PRO A 893 27.21 9.84 48.42
N ARG A 894 27.38 8.53 48.73
CA ARG A 894 28.68 7.89 48.94
C ARG A 894 29.56 7.88 47.69
N THR A 895 28.97 7.71 46.51
CA THR A 895 29.64 7.71 45.21
C THR A 895 29.64 9.10 44.55
N PHE A 896 28.62 9.91 44.83
CA PHE A 896 28.50 11.26 44.29
C PHE A 896 29.56 12.22 44.85
N LEU A 897 29.87 12.20 46.15
CA LEU A 897 30.83 13.13 46.76
C LEU A 897 32.27 12.98 46.20
N PRO A 898 32.82 11.76 46.03
CA PRO A 898 34.09 11.56 45.33
C PRO A 898 34.05 12.08 43.88
N LEU A 899 32.94 11.86 43.17
CA LEU A 899 32.75 12.35 41.81
C LEU A 899 32.75 13.89 41.76
N VAL A 900 32.08 14.56 42.72
CA VAL A 900 32.11 16.01 42.87
C VAL A 900 33.55 16.50 43.13
N HIS A 901 34.37 15.77 43.89
CA HIS A 901 35.79 16.10 44.05
C HIS A 901 36.56 16.01 42.74
N ALA A 902 36.36 14.95 41.96
CA ALA A 902 37.06 14.70 40.71
C ALA A 902 36.67 15.68 39.59
N LEU A 903 35.37 15.99 39.44
CA LEU A 903 34.85 16.82 38.34
C LEU A 903 34.98 18.33 38.57
N TRP A 904 35.10 18.78 39.83
CA TRP A 904 35.08 20.21 40.15
C TRP A 904 36.24 21.00 39.53
N PRO A 905 37.52 20.57 39.68
CA PRO A 905 38.65 21.31 39.07
C PRO A 905 38.59 21.37 37.53
N PRO A 906 38.33 20.26 36.81
CA PRO A 906 38.18 20.30 35.35
C PRO A 906 37.07 21.25 34.87
N LEU A 907 35.92 21.26 35.54
CA LEU A 907 34.79 22.14 35.21
C LEU A 907 35.10 23.62 35.47
N ALA A 908 35.71 23.93 36.63
CA ALA A 908 36.12 25.29 36.97
C ALA A 908 37.12 25.84 35.93
N ALA A 909 38.05 24.99 35.44
CA ALA A 909 39.00 25.37 34.40
C ALA A 909 38.33 25.70 33.04
N ARG A 910 37.09 25.26 32.78
CA ARG A 910 36.35 25.59 31.55
C ARG A 910 35.69 26.97 31.58
N LEU A 911 35.60 27.63 32.72
CA LEU A 911 35.08 29.02 32.80
C LEU A 911 35.96 30.00 32.00
N SER A 912 37.24 29.66 31.81
CA SER A 912 38.21 30.46 31.04
C SER A 912 38.21 30.19 29.53
N ASP A 913 37.33 29.34 29.02
CA ASP A 913 37.26 28.94 27.60
C ASP A 913 37.05 30.13 26.63
N PRO A 914 37.69 30.15 25.45
CA PRO A 914 37.44 31.16 24.41
C PRO A 914 36.04 31.10 23.80
N ALA A 915 35.33 29.96 23.83
CA ALA A 915 33.98 29.84 23.28
C ALA A 915 32.90 30.08 24.36
N PRO A 916 31.82 30.83 24.07
CA PRO A 916 30.82 31.19 25.08
C PRO A 916 29.92 30.02 25.49
N ALA A 917 29.63 29.10 24.56
CA ALA A 917 28.69 28.00 24.81
C ALA A 917 29.24 26.94 25.80
N PRO A 918 30.52 26.51 25.72
CA PRO A 918 31.13 25.67 26.77
C PRO A 918 31.17 26.34 28.16
N VAL A 919 31.38 27.67 28.23
CA VAL A 919 31.35 28.41 29.52
C VAL A 919 29.96 28.34 30.15
N ALA A 920 28.91 28.54 29.35
CA ALA A 920 27.53 28.43 29.81
C ALA A 920 27.20 27.01 30.30
N ALA A 921 27.54 25.99 29.53
CA ALA A 921 27.32 24.59 29.92
C ALA A 921 28.11 24.18 31.18
N ALA A 922 29.34 24.69 31.37
CA ALA A 922 30.13 24.45 32.56
C ALA A 922 29.51 25.10 33.81
N LEU A 923 28.94 26.31 33.69
CA LEU A 923 28.19 26.96 34.77
C LEU A 923 26.93 26.16 35.15
N ASP A 924 26.19 25.68 34.16
CA ASP A 924 24.99 24.86 34.38
C ASP A 924 25.34 23.50 35.04
N ALA A 925 26.46 22.88 34.66
CA ALA A 925 26.96 21.64 35.29
C ALA A 925 27.47 21.86 36.73
N LEU A 926 28.19 22.96 36.99
CA LEU A 926 28.61 23.34 38.34
C LEU A 926 27.40 23.62 39.24
N ALA A 927 26.36 24.28 38.70
CA ALA A 927 25.11 24.49 39.42
C ALA A 927 24.40 23.16 39.75
N ALA A 928 24.46 22.18 38.83
CA ALA A 928 23.90 20.85 39.05
C ALA A 928 24.69 20.05 40.10
N LEU A 929 26.02 20.17 40.17
CA LEU A 929 26.86 19.57 41.23
C LEU A 929 26.60 20.18 42.61
N ALA A 930 26.34 21.49 42.67
CA ALA A 930 26.16 22.20 43.93
C ALA A 930 24.78 21.95 44.58
N ALA A 931 23.77 21.59 43.80
CA ALA A 931 22.39 21.47 44.27
C ALA A 931 22.11 20.33 45.27
N PRO A 932 22.70 19.12 45.14
CA PRO A 932 22.45 18.00 46.06
C PRO A 932 23.36 17.99 47.30
N ALA A 933 24.52 18.65 47.24
CA ALA A 933 25.53 18.63 48.31
C ALA A 933 25.89 20.05 48.77
N PRO A 934 24.97 20.79 49.40
CA PRO A 934 25.13 22.23 49.68
C PRO A 934 26.28 22.53 50.66
N ALA A 935 26.48 21.71 51.70
CA ALA A 935 27.56 21.89 52.67
C ALA A 935 28.95 21.67 52.05
N PHE A 936 29.08 20.70 51.15
CA PHE A 936 30.34 20.41 50.44
C PHE A 936 30.63 21.41 49.33
N ALA A 937 29.59 21.98 48.72
CA ALA A 937 29.70 22.97 47.65
C ALA A 937 30.07 24.37 48.16
N ALA A 938 29.68 24.77 49.38
CA ALA A 938 29.85 26.12 49.92
C ALA A 938 31.29 26.67 49.82
N ALA A 939 32.27 25.95 50.39
CA ALA A 939 33.68 26.36 50.36
C ALA A 939 34.25 26.45 48.93
N ARG A 940 33.75 25.60 48.03
CA ARG A 940 34.23 25.55 46.64
C ARG A 940 33.55 26.59 45.75
N LEU A 941 32.31 26.95 46.03
CA LEU A 941 31.59 28.05 45.39
C LEU A 941 32.33 29.37 45.64
N ALA A 942 32.79 29.59 46.87
CA ALA A 942 33.63 30.75 47.20
C ALA A 942 34.93 30.78 46.38
N ALA A 943 35.59 29.64 46.19
CA ALA A 943 36.82 29.55 45.40
C ALA A 943 36.61 29.78 43.88
N VAL A 944 35.46 29.41 43.32
CA VAL A 944 35.16 29.53 41.88
C VAL A 944 34.55 30.88 41.51
N TRP A 945 33.94 31.59 42.45
CA TRP A 945 33.26 32.87 42.23
C TRP A 945 34.10 33.94 41.50
N PRO A 946 35.40 34.16 41.82
CA PRO A 946 36.22 35.11 41.07
C PRO A 946 36.31 34.76 39.57
N ALA A 947 36.36 33.48 39.23
CA ALA A 947 36.39 33.01 37.84
C ALA A 947 35.04 33.22 37.14
N VAL A 948 33.91 33.06 37.85
CA VAL A 948 32.57 33.36 37.33
C VAL A 948 32.43 34.86 37.00
N ARG A 949 32.88 35.74 37.90
CA ARG A 949 32.89 37.20 37.64
C ARG A 949 33.77 37.58 36.47
N ALA A 950 34.97 37.00 36.38
CA ALA A 950 35.88 37.24 35.25
C ALA A 950 35.28 36.76 33.92
N ALA A 951 34.61 35.61 33.91
CA ALA A 951 33.92 35.10 32.73
C ALA A 951 32.76 36.02 32.31
N HIS A 952 31.93 36.46 33.26
CA HIS A 952 30.84 37.41 33.01
C HIS A 952 31.37 38.75 32.46
N ALA A 953 32.36 39.36 33.13
CA ALA A 953 32.97 40.62 32.72
C ALA A 953 33.58 40.55 31.31
N ARG A 954 34.28 39.45 30.99
CA ARG A 954 34.87 39.22 29.66
C ARG A 954 33.83 39.25 28.54
N TRP A 955 32.68 38.61 28.74
CA TRP A 955 31.63 38.54 27.71
C TRP A 955 30.73 39.79 27.67
N VAL A 956 30.62 40.52 28.78
CA VAL A 956 30.01 41.85 28.82
C VAL A 956 30.86 42.87 28.05
N ALA A 957 32.19 42.83 28.20
CA ALA A 957 33.12 43.72 27.50
C ALA A 957 33.22 43.41 25.98
N ALA A 958 33.11 42.14 25.59
CA ALA A 958 33.18 41.70 24.19
C ALA A 958 31.97 42.16 23.32
N ASP A 959 30.87 42.59 23.94
CA ASP A 959 29.61 42.98 23.27
C ASP A 959 29.47 44.51 23.11
N ALA A 960 30.58 45.27 23.26
CA ALA A 960 30.63 46.70 22.92
C ALA A 960 30.23 46.92 21.45
N PRO A 961 29.50 48.00 21.12
CA PRO A 961 28.89 48.17 19.80
C PRO A 961 29.97 48.27 18.69
N ARG A 962 30.28 47.15 18.04
CA ARG A 962 30.97 47.18 16.75
C ARG A 962 29.94 47.65 15.71
N ARG A 963 30.22 48.80 15.11
CA ARG A 963 29.48 49.42 14.00
C ARG A 963 29.15 48.33 12.97
N ALA A 964 27.86 48.01 12.79
CA ALA A 964 27.44 47.06 11.77
C ALA A 964 27.89 47.57 10.39
N PRO A 965 28.42 46.71 9.49
CA PRO A 965 28.59 47.10 8.09
C PRO A 965 27.20 47.40 7.49
N PRO A 966 27.11 48.29 6.49
CA PRO A 966 25.84 48.65 5.87
C PRO A 966 25.19 47.39 5.29
N ALA A 967 23.90 47.20 5.58
CA ALA A 967 23.13 46.05 5.11
C ALA A 967 22.96 46.12 3.59
N ASP A 968 23.55 45.16 2.88
CA ASP A 968 23.27 44.91 1.47
C ASP A 968 21.89 44.23 1.36
N PRO A 969 20.90 44.79 0.65
CA PRO A 969 19.53 44.26 0.61
C PRO A 969 19.37 42.96 -0.20
N ALA A 970 20.47 42.34 -0.67
CA ALA A 970 20.47 41.19 -1.56
C ALA A 970 20.78 39.84 -0.88
N LEU A 971 21.10 39.79 0.41
CA LEU A 971 21.32 38.54 1.14
C LEU A 971 20.14 38.22 2.07
N ALA A 972 19.60 37.00 1.96
CA ALA A 972 18.58 36.46 2.85
C ALA A 972 18.98 36.61 4.33
N PRO A 973 18.03 36.83 5.26
CA PRO A 973 18.34 37.01 6.67
C PRO A 973 19.04 35.76 7.22
N ALA A 974 20.28 35.93 7.69
CA ALA A 974 21.00 34.87 8.38
C ALA A 974 20.20 34.44 9.63
N PRO A 975 20.18 33.13 9.98
CA PRO A 975 19.49 32.64 11.16
C PRO A 975 20.00 33.37 12.42
N TYR A 976 19.07 33.84 13.24
CA TYR A 976 19.34 34.58 14.49
C TYR A 976 20.28 33.77 15.40
N ARG A 977 21.56 34.18 15.49
CA ARG A 977 22.48 33.63 16.50
C ARG A 977 22.33 34.45 17.78
N PRO A 978 21.99 33.83 18.93
CA PRO A 978 21.92 34.56 20.19
C PRO A 978 23.29 35.16 20.53
N ARG A 979 23.29 36.42 21.00
CA ARG A 979 24.55 37.12 21.33
C ARG A 979 25.29 36.40 22.46
N PRO A 980 26.63 36.24 22.39
CA PRO A 980 27.43 35.58 23.43
C PRO A 980 27.15 36.08 24.85
N ARG A 981 26.93 37.39 25.01
CA ARG A 981 26.58 38.03 26.27
C ARG A 981 25.30 37.47 26.90
N ARG A 982 24.27 37.22 26.09
CA ARG A 982 22.98 36.68 26.58
C ARG A 982 23.11 35.23 27.02
N VAL A 983 23.85 34.40 26.27
CA VAL A 983 24.01 32.97 26.57
C VAL A 983 24.78 32.76 27.88
N VAL A 984 25.89 33.48 28.07
CA VAL A 984 26.68 33.36 29.30
C VAL A 984 26.00 34.08 30.47
N GLY A 985 25.39 35.25 30.24
CA GLY A 985 24.65 35.97 31.28
C GLY A 985 23.45 35.20 31.84
N ALA A 986 22.70 34.52 30.96
CA ALA A 986 21.67 33.55 31.32
C ALA A 986 22.20 32.41 32.22
N ALA A 987 23.32 31.79 31.84
CA ALA A 987 23.92 30.71 32.60
C ALA A 987 24.46 31.16 33.96
N VAL A 988 25.04 32.36 34.04
CA VAL A 988 25.44 32.97 35.32
C VAL A 988 24.21 33.21 36.19
N ALA A 989 23.12 33.73 35.63
CA ALA A 989 21.86 33.92 36.35
C ALA A 989 21.33 32.59 36.92
N ARG A 990 21.27 31.52 36.12
CA ARG A 990 20.86 30.19 36.58
C ARG A 990 21.79 29.63 37.67
N PHE A 991 23.10 29.81 37.52
CA PHE A 991 24.09 29.41 38.52
C PHE A 991 23.89 30.14 39.85
N VAL A 992 23.75 31.47 39.82
CA VAL A 992 23.50 32.28 41.02
C VAL A 992 22.16 31.92 41.67
N ALA A 993 21.09 31.80 40.88
CA ALA A 993 19.77 31.43 41.40
C ALA A 993 19.81 30.09 42.14
N ARG A 994 20.53 29.08 41.62
CA ARG A 994 20.65 27.76 42.24
C ARG A 994 21.62 27.75 43.43
N ALA A 995 22.76 28.44 43.32
CA ALA A 995 23.75 28.52 44.38
C ALA A 995 23.22 29.26 45.61
N VAL A 996 22.58 30.43 45.41
CA VAL A 996 22.04 31.26 46.50
C VAL A 996 20.79 30.64 47.14
N ALA A 997 19.96 29.94 46.37
CA ALA A 997 18.74 29.33 46.91
C ALA A 997 18.98 28.06 47.75
N ARG A 998 20.12 27.36 47.59
CA ARG A 998 20.34 26.03 48.18
C ARG A 998 21.62 25.87 48.97
N ALA A 999 22.69 26.62 48.69
CA ALA A 999 23.94 26.53 49.42
C ALA A 999 24.08 27.68 50.45
N PRO A 1000 24.72 27.45 51.61
CA PRO A 1000 25.09 28.53 52.53
C PRO A 1000 26.24 29.32 51.88
N VAL A 1001 25.88 30.34 51.11
CA VAL A 1001 26.85 31.27 50.51
C VAL A 1001 27.32 32.28 51.57
N ASP A 1002 28.55 32.77 51.55
CA ASP A 1002 28.97 33.85 52.47
C ASP A 1002 28.32 35.20 52.14
N ASP A 1003 28.23 36.11 53.10
CA ASP A 1003 27.58 37.42 52.91
C ASP A 1003 28.28 38.28 51.86
N ALA A 1004 29.61 38.20 51.76
CA ALA A 1004 30.38 38.91 50.71
C ALA A 1004 30.02 38.45 49.29
N LEU A 1005 29.77 37.15 49.11
CA LEU A 1005 29.31 36.58 47.83
C LEU A 1005 27.88 37.00 47.49
N PHE A 1006 27.02 37.08 48.51
CA PHE A 1006 25.65 37.54 48.35
C PHE A 1006 25.60 39.02 47.94
N ASP A 1007 26.36 39.87 48.60
CA ASP A 1007 26.47 41.30 48.27
C ASP A 1007 27.02 41.50 46.86
N ASP A 1008 28.06 40.75 46.48
CA ASP A 1008 28.60 40.74 45.11
C ASP A 1008 27.55 40.32 44.06
N ALA A 1009 26.71 39.31 44.38
CA ALA A 1009 25.67 38.83 43.47
C ALA A 1009 24.54 39.86 43.30
N VAL A 1010 24.16 40.55 44.38
CA VAL A 1010 23.23 41.69 44.34
C VAL A 1010 23.81 42.81 43.48
N GLU A 1011 25.08 43.17 43.67
CA GLU A 1011 25.73 44.19 42.85
C GLU A 1011 25.83 43.81 41.36
N LEU A 1012 26.10 42.54 41.05
CA LEU A 1012 26.26 42.06 39.67
C LEU A 1012 24.99 42.24 38.82
N PHE A 1013 23.81 41.95 39.39
CA PHE A 1013 22.53 42.01 38.66
C PHE A 1013 21.74 43.31 38.90
N LEU A 1014 21.91 43.98 40.05
CA LEU A 1014 21.18 45.19 40.43
C LEU A 1014 22.05 46.46 40.53
N GLY A 1015 23.37 46.36 40.38
CA GLY A 1015 24.30 47.50 40.53
C GLY A 1015 24.57 48.28 39.23
N GLY A 1016 24.32 47.70 38.06
CA GLY A 1016 24.65 48.30 36.75
C GLY A 1016 23.54 49.16 36.10
N GLU A 1017 23.92 49.99 35.12
CA GLU A 1017 23.01 50.87 34.35
C GLU A 1017 22.10 50.13 33.35
N ALA A 1018 22.41 48.87 33.02
CA ALA A 1018 21.61 48.06 32.11
C ALA A 1018 20.29 47.58 32.76
N GLU A 1019 19.27 47.25 31.96
CA GLU A 1019 18.06 46.61 32.50
C GLU A 1019 18.35 45.23 33.12
N PRO A 1020 17.71 44.85 34.24
CA PRO A 1020 18.03 43.61 34.97
C PRO A 1020 17.83 42.35 34.11
N GLY A 1021 16.84 42.39 33.21
CA GLY A 1021 16.57 41.32 32.25
C GLY A 1021 17.48 41.31 31.02
N ALA A 1022 18.24 42.39 30.75
CA ALA A 1022 19.16 42.44 29.61
C ALA A 1022 20.47 41.67 29.87
N LEU A 1023 20.84 41.50 31.14
CA LEU A 1023 22.01 40.75 31.59
C LEU A 1023 21.69 39.26 31.79
N ALA A 1024 20.50 38.93 32.29
CA ALA A 1024 20.07 37.58 32.62
C ALA A 1024 19.36 36.86 31.46
N GLY A 1025 19.64 37.16 30.19
CA GLY A 1025 19.09 36.40 29.05
C GLY A 1025 17.60 36.62 28.72
N GLY A 1026 16.78 37.12 29.66
CA GLY A 1026 15.35 37.40 29.50
C GLY A 1026 14.65 37.68 30.84
N GLY A 1027 13.31 37.79 30.83
CA GLY A 1027 12.50 38.08 32.02
C GLY A 1027 12.39 36.92 33.01
N GLU A 1028 12.21 35.69 32.54
CA GLU A 1028 12.00 34.51 33.41
C GLU A 1028 13.23 34.15 34.25
N GLU A 1029 14.42 34.20 33.65
CA GLU A 1029 15.69 33.90 34.35
C GLU A 1029 16.00 34.96 35.40
N TRP A 1030 15.69 36.23 35.11
CA TRP A 1030 15.76 37.32 36.08
C TRP A 1030 14.79 37.11 37.25
N GLU A 1031 13.55 36.71 37.00
CA GLU A 1031 12.60 36.38 38.08
C GLU A 1031 13.08 35.23 38.96
N GLY A 1032 13.79 34.25 38.38
CA GLY A 1032 14.44 33.18 39.13
C GLY A 1032 15.53 33.70 40.09
N VAL A 1033 16.44 34.54 39.58
CA VAL A 1033 17.49 35.17 40.39
C VAL A 1033 16.91 36.07 41.46
N ARG A 1034 15.94 36.92 41.12
CA ARG A 1034 15.28 37.82 42.07
C ARG A 1034 14.61 37.04 43.19
N ARG A 1035 13.89 35.95 42.88
CA ARG A 1035 13.28 35.08 43.90
C ARG A 1035 14.33 34.46 44.83
N ALA A 1036 15.46 34.00 44.28
CA ALA A 1036 16.54 33.43 45.08
C ALA A 1036 17.19 34.47 46.02
N LEU A 1037 17.47 35.68 45.51
CA LEU A 1037 18.07 36.76 46.29
C LEU A 1037 17.10 37.27 47.38
N VAL A 1038 15.82 37.49 47.03
CA VAL A 1038 14.78 37.92 47.98
C VAL A 1038 14.52 36.87 49.05
N GLY A 1039 14.56 35.58 48.67
CA GLY A 1039 14.39 34.47 49.60
C GLY A 1039 15.47 34.41 50.69
N ARG A 1040 16.66 34.97 50.43
CA ARG A 1040 17.74 35.07 51.41
C ARG A 1040 17.72 36.38 52.20
N ASN A 1041 17.60 37.53 51.52
CA ASN A 1041 17.52 38.83 52.17
C ASN A 1041 16.71 39.82 51.31
N ALA A 1042 15.42 39.94 51.62
CA ALA A 1042 14.50 40.81 50.90
C ALA A 1042 14.85 42.31 51.01
N ASP A 1043 15.38 42.72 52.17
CA ASP A 1043 15.68 44.12 52.46
C ASP A 1043 16.89 44.62 51.67
N ALA A 1044 17.94 43.78 51.55
CA ALA A 1044 19.12 44.08 50.75
C ALA A 1044 18.79 44.23 49.26
N VAL A 1045 17.92 43.35 48.73
CA VAL A 1045 17.46 43.41 47.33
C VAL A 1045 16.60 44.65 47.09
N TRP A 1046 15.66 44.96 48.00
CA TRP A 1046 14.83 46.16 47.92
C TRP A 1046 15.68 47.44 47.93
N LEU A 1047 16.69 47.50 48.80
CA LEU A 1047 17.60 48.64 48.88
C LEU A 1047 18.41 48.81 47.59
N ALA A 1048 18.91 47.72 46.99
CA ALA A 1048 19.63 47.75 45.72
C ALA A 1048 18.73 48.21 44.56
N GLU A 1049 17.48 47.74 44.48
CA GLU A 1049 16.49 48.19 43.50
C GLU A 1049 16.24 49.71 43.61
N ARG A 1050 16.08 50.22 44.84
CA ARG A 1050 15.89 51.67 45.09
C ARG A 1050 17.12 52.51 44.76
N ARG A 1051 18.32 52.03 45.08
CA ARG A 1051 19.58 52.69 44.70
C ARG A 1051 19.72 52.79 43.18
N ARG A 1052 19.29 51.76 42.45
CA ARG A 1052 19.32 51.74 40.99
C ARG A 1052 18.27 52.67 40.36
N GLU A 1053 17.03 52.66 40.86
CA GLU A 1053 15.98 53.61 40.44
C GLU A 1053 16.42 55.06 40.62
N ALA A 1054 17.07 55.37 41.75
CA ALA A 1054 17.64 56.69 42.02
C ALA A 1054 18.75 57.08 41.04
N ARG A 1055 19.61 56.14 40.63
CA ARG A 1055 20.69 56.36 39.63
C ARG A 1055 20.16 56.56 38.21
N LEU A 1056 19.12 55.82 37.81
CA LEU A 1056 18.55 55.87 36.46
C LEU A 1056 17.51 56.98 36.24
N GLY A 1057 17.13 57.71 37.29
CA GLY A 1057 16.16 58.81 37.21
C GLY A 1057 14.74 58.36 36.86
N VAL A 1058 14.44 57.05 36.95
CA VAL A 1058 13.13 56.49 36.61
C VAL A 1058 12.24 56.57 37.85
N VAL A 1059 11.35 57.56 37.87
CA VAL A 1059 10.27 57.64 38.87
C VAL A 1059 9.22 56.58 38.51
N GLY A 1060 9.16 55.49 39.30
CA GLY A 1060 8.15 54.45 39.14
C GLY A 1060 6.72 54.97 39.31
N PRO A 1061 5.71 54.36 38.65
CA PRO A 1061 4.33 54.81 38.70
C PRO A 1061 3.68 54.37 40.02
N GLY A 1062 3.82 55.23 41.03
CA GLY A 1062 3.30 55.00 42.38
C GLY A 1062 3.95 55.98 43.33
N GLY A 1063 3.64 57.26 43.15
CA GLY A 1063 4.33 58.35 43.82
C GLY A 1063 4.22 58.33 45.34
N VAL A 1064 5.30 58.71 46.00
CA VAL A 1064 5.38 59.97 46.75
C VAL A 1064 6.78 60.51 46.49
N GLY A 1065 6.87 61.71 45.91
CA GLY A 1065 8.11 62.46 45.87
C GLY A 1065 8.50 62.82 47.30
N VAL A 1066 9.24 61.93 47.96
CA VAL A 1066 10.09 62.31 49.08
C VAL A 1066 11.37 62.79 48.43
N GLY A 1067 11.43 64.10 48.16
CA GLY A 1067 12.72 64.75 47.96
C GLY A 1067 13.55 64.44 49.20
N MET A 1068 14.51 63.51 49.08
CA MET A 1068 15.51 63.32 50.12
C MET A 1068 16.20 64.67 50.30
N SER A 1069 16.07 65.26 51.49
CA SER A 1069 16.84 66.44 51.84
C SER A 1069 18.34 66.13 51.70
N GLU A 1070 19.15 67.15 51.39
CA GLU A 1070 20.61 66.98 51.23
C GLU A 1070 21.27 66.30 52.43
N GLU A 1071 20.66 66.37 53.62
CA GLU A 1071 21.11 65.70 54.84
C GLU A 1071 21.01 64.18 54.75
N VAL A 1072 19.93 63.63 54.19
CA VAL A 1072 19.76 62.18 54.03
C VAL A 1072 20.67 61.64 52.92
N ARG A 1073 20.92 62.43 51.86
CA ARG A 1073 21.93 62.08 50.83
C ARG A 1073 23.34 61.95 51.42
N ARG A 1074 23.69 62.81 52.39
CA ARG A 1074 24.98 62.76 53.11
C ARG A 1074 25.07 61.61 54.10
N GLU A 1075 24.02 61.37 54.90
CA GLU A 1075 24.03 60.27 55.89
C GLU A 1075 24.06 58.89 55.24
N TRP A 1076 23.50 58.74 54.03
CA TRP A 1076 23.44 57.46 53.32
C TRP A 1076 24.58 57.27 52.30
N GLY A 1077 25.60 58.13 52.33
CA GLY A 1077 26.83 57.96 51.55
C GLY A 1077 26.65 58.10 50.03
N PHE A 1078 25.64 58.83 49.55
CA PHE A 1078 25.57 59.22 48.14
C PHE A 1078 26.50 60.41 47.92
N VAL A 1079 27.77 60.14 47.66
CA VAL A 1079 28.72 61.14 47.18
C VAL A 1079 28.55 61.27 45.68
N ASP A 1080 27.94 62.37 45.25
CA ASP A 1080 28.04 62.88 43.88
C ASP A 1080 29.52 63.23 43.62
N VAL A 1081 30.26 62.34 42.96
CA VAL A 1081 31.53 62.70 42.33
C VAL A 1081 31.22 63.04 40.87
N VAL A 1082 31.07 64.34 40.64
CA VAL A 1082 31.24 64.97 39.34
C VAL A 1082 32.71 64.82 38.94
N PHE A 1083 33.02 63.89 38.03
CA PHE A 1083 33.86 64.05 36.84
C PHE A 1083 33.98 62.76 36.03
#